data_AF-A0A1I3ZTR3-F1
#
_entry.id   AF-A0A1I3ZTR3-F1
#
_cell.length_a   1.000
_cell.length_b   1.000
_cell.length_c   1.000
_cell.angle_alpha   90.00
_cell.angle_beta   90.00
_cell.angle_gamma   90.00
#
_symmetry.space_group_name_H-M   'P 1'
#
loop_
_entity.id
_entity.type
_entity.pdbx_description
1 polymer ?
#
loop_
_entity_poly.entity_id
_entity_poly.type
_entity_poly.pdbx_seq_one_letter_code
_entity_poly.pdbx_strand_id
1 'polypeptide(L)'
;MTTHQTFSPLTQGNIAVRNKDYVTAIGHYIYAARNTPELAKMLSCNIRMAQRKYRNQRALIPRLRVAICSTLLADGMPGRIHAFTNFYNDFADIELIGISSQSSYSEEAERASSTSKPTRLLAILDDNDSINKAIDFIACSPFDSLHLFKPCARTLLIGTLYKIIWDAKVLIDIDDETFLPGESELAGVLDAYLQGNQAFPALSSSNTEEWLKISLSLAKEFDGITASSAAVQQRFGGELISHALEEKNILKLKRSIENTTSRSLSQAMAKLAGIFMPQLAQLVQEQKYPSLHHNLESGAHTQYRLESQPNSSNTATVELATSTLESPPTKFELSDYILEQINKLGLFDAEWYVEEHSLGISTEEALQHYLTQGIEQDLNPSDKFNTRFYKQSNPDIVSVGANPFIHYATQGINEGRRPLPLENIATASGTGSPQVSSAQLDGYTLEQINKLNLFDAEWYIKEYALNITIDEALDHYLIFGIEQELNPSSQFNTRHYKRSNPDVMNSGANPFIHYAVQGVNEGRLPLPLDLAQVSTEQKIIDQQYVPYRKVDSIEVEIPAKVICFYLPQFHAIPENDKWWGTGFTEWTNVKPAQPQFEGHYQPHEPDVLGYYNLLDTEVQRKQVELAKNYGVGGFCFYYYWFDGKRLLEKPVENYLNDKSLDLPFCLCWANENWSRRWDGLENDILMGQNHCPEDDLAFIESLAPYLKDSRYIRVDGKPLVIIYRPGLFPDPVGTGKFWRQWCRENGIGEIHLALTHSFEKTPPHEYGYDSVVEFPPNNTGIPNITAQIEGVNEDFAGSIYDWGTLVKRSEDYTTPEYPVFRGVCPSWDNTARKKKKGSILYGSSPRQYQNWLFNAIADTSKRWKGTDRLVFVNAWNEWAEGAHLEPDARYGFAYLEATRNALLKASLCLEQNKSSVDNDTLAVVVHSFYPDILEEIIERLKKTGNTQLKLFVTCPEDKASEVEGILARSGFEHLLLPTTNRGRDVLPFFKILPHILNGHHRAILKLHTKKSKHRDDGDKWRDDLYEKLIGHISAAQQAFKEDSEIGMIGPAGHILPMDSYWGSNEKNVLKLAARLGIGQEQVFDLPFIAGTMFFCRTISLLPLCKLATEDDFELEAGQTDGTFAHAIERIFPILMHSLKLTIMDTEHKKTEHTHSSGEYAYARKG
;
A
#
# COMPACT_ATOMS: atom_id res chain seq x y z
N MET A 1 -53.53 -17.27 -10.96
CA MET A 1 -52.89 -17.33 -9.62
C MET A 1 -51.40 -17.34 -9.83
N THR A 2 -50.68 -16.34 -9.32
CA THR A 2 -49.22 -16.25 -9.44
C THR A 2 -48.56 -17.16 -8.41
N THR A 3 -47.84 -18.18 -8.87
CA THR A 3 -46.90 -18.92 -8.04
C THR A 3 -45.67 -18.04 -7.81
N HIS A 4 -45.66 -17.30 -6.69
CA HIS A 4 -44.44 -16.66 -6.22
C HIS A 4 -43.36 -17.73 -6.04
N GLN A 5 -42.25 -17.63 -6.78
CA GLN A 5 -41.06 -18.41 -6.49
C GLN A 5 -40.55 -18.00 -5.11
N THR A 6 -40.78 -18.86 -4.11
CA THR A 6 -40.22 -18.71 -2.77
C THR A 6 -38.72 -19.00 -2.83
N PHE A 7 -37.93 -17.94 -3.05
CA PHE A 7 -36.47 -18.01 -2.98
C PHE A 7 -36.01 -18.63 -1.67
N SER A 8 -34.96 -19.45 -1.69
CA SER A 8 -34.40 -20.03 -0.46
C SER A 8 -33.87 -18.93 0.48
N PRO A 9 -33.80 -19.16 1.80
CA PRO A 9 -33.24 -18.18 2.73
C PRO A 9 -31.81 -17.74 2.38
N LEU A 10 -30.97 -18.63 1.84
CA LEU A 10 -29.64 -18.26 1.32
C LEU A 10 -29.74 -17.28 0.14
N THR A 11 -30.65 -17.53 -0.81
CA THR A 11 -30.88 -16.62 -1.93
C THR A 11 -31.44 -15.27 -1.46
N GLN A 12 -32.36 -15.26 -0.49
CA GLN A 12 -32.89 -14.04 0.13
C GLN A 12 -31.80 -13.24 0.83
N GLY A 13 -30.92 -13.90 1.61
CA GLY A 13 -29.75 -13.27 2.23
C GLY A 13 -28.78 -12.67 1.20
N ASN A 14 -28.50 -13.39 0.11
CA ASN A 14 -27.63 -12.89 -0.98
C ASN A 14 -28.24 -11.69 -1.71
N ILE A 15 -29.57 -11.65 -1.89
CA ILE A 15 -30.28 -10.49 -2.43
C ILE A 15 -30.17 -9.30 -1.48
N ALA A 16 -30.38 -9.52 -0.17
CA ALA A 16 -30.25 -8.48 0.85
C ALA A 16 -28.82 -7.89 0.92
N VAL A 17 -27.77 -8.72 0.82
CA VAL A 17 -26.38 -8.25 0.70
C VAL A 17 -26.16 -7.36 -0.54
N ARG A 18 -26.72 -7.74 -1.71
CA ARG A 18 -26.63 -6.92 -2.94
C ARG A 18 -27.34 -5.58 -2.79
N ASN A 19 -28.46 -5.56 -2.08
CA ASN A 19 -29.24 -4.36 -1.76
C ASN A 19 -28.64 -3.53 -0.60
N LYS A 20 -27.51 -3.95 -0.03
CA LYS A 20 -26.87 -3.36 1.17
C LYS A 20 -27.74 -3.38 2.44
N ASP A 21 -28.75 -4.26 2.49
CA ASP A 21 -29.54 -4.53 3.69
C ASP A 21 -28.91 -5.69 4.48
N TYR A 22 -27.87 -5.37 5.24
CA TYR A 22 -27.12 -6.39 5.97
C TYR A 22 -27.87 -6.93 7.19
N VAL A 23 -28.87 -6.21 7.71
CA VAL A 23 -29.70 -6.68 8.84
C VAL A 23 -30.56 -7.85 8.37
N THR A 24 -31.29 -7.66 7.29
CA THR A 24 -32.10 -8.72 6.66
C THR A 24 -31.22 -9.87 6.16
N ALA A 25 -30.02 -9.58 5.64
CA ALA A 25 -29.07 -10.62 5.23
C ALA A 25 -28.64 -11.54 6.38
N ILE A 26 -28.21 -10.96 7.51
CA ILE A 26 -27.79 -11.72 8.70
C ILE A 26 -28.95 -12.56 9.24
N GLY A 27 -30.16 -11.98 9.33
CA GLY A 27 -31.37 -12.70 9.74
C GLY A 27 -31.64 -13.94 8.88
N HIS A 28 -31.59 -13.81 7.54
CA HIS A 28 -31.79 -14.93 6.63
C HIS A 28 -30.66 -15.98 6.70
N TYR A 29 -29.40 -15.58 6.87
CA TYR A 29 -28.30 -16.54 6.99
C TYR A 29 -28.32 -17.30 8.32
N ILE A 30 -28.68 -16.65 9.44
CA ILE A 30 -28.87 -17.31 10.74
C ILE A 30 -30.06 -18.27 10.67
N TYR A 31 -31.16 -17.86 10.05
CA TYR A 31 -32.31 -18.73 9.80
C TYR A 31 -31.92 -19.95 8.94
N ALA A 32 -31.12 -19.75 7.90
CA ALA A 32 -30.61 -20.83 7.04
C ALA A 32 -29.68 -21.80 7.80
N ALA A 33 -28.70 -21.27 8.55
CA ALA A 33 -27.75 -22.07 9.31
C ALA A 33 -28.44 -22.91 10.41
N ARG A 34 -29.46 -22.34 11.07
CA ARG A 34 -30.28 -23.05 12.06
C ARG A 34 -31.09 -24.20 11.46
N ASN A 35 -31.78 -23.95 10.35
CA ASN A 35 -32.70 -24.92 9.74
C ASN A 35 -32.01 -25.90 8.76
N THR A 36 -30.76 -25.63 8.37
CA THR A 36 -29.98 -26.51 7.49
C THR A 36 -28.53 -26.56 7.98
N PRO A 37 -28.23 -27.34 9.04
CA PRO A 37 -26.92 -27.35 9.69
C PRO A 37 -25.74 -27.69 8.76
N GLU A 38 -25.97 -28.50 7.73
CA GLU A 38 -25.00 -28.84 6.69
C GLU A 38 -24.47 -27.61 5.93
N LEU A 39 -25.29 -26.56 5.80
CA LEU A 39 -24.91 -25.29 5.18
C LEU A 39 -24.25 -24.32 6.18
N ALA A 40 -24.29 -24.57 7.50
CA ALA A 40 -23.76 -23.64 8.50
C ALA A 40 -22.28 -23.32 8.27
N LYS A 41 -21.47 -24.33 7.91
CA LYS A 41 -20.08 -24.17 7.46
C LYS A 41 -19.93 -23.15 6.32
N MET A 42 -20.65 -23.34 5.22
CA MET A 42 -20.62 -22.42 4.06
C MET A 42 -21.16 -21.04 4.38
N LEU A 43 -22.19 -20.96 5.23
CA LEU A 43 -22.84 -19.70 5.62
C LEU A 43 -22.01 -18.87 6.60
N SER A 44 -21.05 -19.49 7.32
CA SER A 44 -20.19 -18.79 8.29
C SER A 44 -19.46 -17.59 7.66
N CYS A 45 -18.92 -17.74 6.46
CA CYS A 45 -18.25 -16.66 5.72
C CYS A 45 -19.23 -15.57 5.29
N ASN A 46 -20.44 -15.94 4.85
CA ASN A 46 -21.48 -14.97 4.46
C ASN A 46 -22.00 -14.15 5.65
N ILE A 47 -22.17 -14.79 6.80
CA ILE A 47 -22.53 -14.14 8.07
C ILE A 47 -21.43 -13.16 8.49
N ARG A 48 -20.16 -13.59 8.52
CA ARG A 48 -19.00 -12.73 8.86
C ARG A 48 -18.87 -11.53 7.92
N MET A 49 -19.03 -11.73 6.61
CA MET A 49 -19.03 -10.66 5.63
C MET A 49 -20.16 -9.65 5.91
N ALA A 50 -21.39 -10.13 6.13
CA ALA A 50 -22.54 -9.27 6.39
C ALA A 50 -22.39 -8.50 7.72
N GLN A 51 -21.87 -9.15 8.78
CA GLN A 51 -21.54 -8.51 10.07
C GLN A 51 -20.50 -7.40 9.91
N ARG A 52 -19.42 -7.64 9.15
CA ARG A 52 -18.40 -6.62 8.88
C ARG A 52 -18.97 -5.44 8.09
N LYS A 53 -19.75 -5.70 7.04
CA LYS A 53 -20.42 -4.64 6.25
C LYS A 53 -21.46 -3.87 7.05
N TYR A 54 -22.22 -4.54 7.91
CA TYR A 54 -23.16 -3.91 8.85
C TYR A 54 -22.44 -2.96 9.82
N ARG A 55 -21.33 -3.39 10.42
CA ARG A 55 -20.54 -2.55 11.33
C ARG A 55 -19.94 -1.33 10.63
N ASN A 56 -19.42 -1.48 9.41
CA ASN A 56 -18.91 -0.34 8.64
C ASN A 56 -20.03 0.67 8.32
N GLN A 57 -21.24 0.20 8.03
CA GLN A 57 -22.41 1.07 7.85
C GLN A 57 -22.86 1.74 9.16
N ARG A 58 -22.78 1.04 10.30
CA ARG A 58 -23.09 1.59 11.64
C ARG A 58 -22.06 2.61 12.12
N ALA A 59 -20.78 2.45 11.78
CA ALA A 59 -19.70 3.36 12.18
C ALA A 59 -19.88 4.80 11.64
N LEU A 60 -20.67 4.97 10.57
CA LEU A 60 -21.03 6.28 10.00
C LEU A 60 -22.20 6.96 10.75
N ILE A 61 -22.84 6.29 11.71
CA ILE A 61 -23.97 6.83 12.47
C ILE A 61 -23.48 7.26 13.86
N PRO A 62 -23.56 8.56 14.22
CA PRO A 62 -22.85 9.13 15.38
C PRO A 62 -23.42 8.76 16.76
N ARG A 63 -24.44 7.89 16.83
CA ARG A 63 -25.13 7.50 18.07
C ARG A 63 -25.22 5.98 18.17
N LEU A 64 -24.69 5.46 19.27
CA LEU A 64 -24.64 4.03 19.59
C LEU A 64 -26.04 3.52 19.96
N ARG A 65 -26.38 2.28 19.59
CA ARG A 65 -27.52 1.54 20.14
C ARG A 65 -27.02 0.58 21.21
N VAL A 66 -27.49 0.76 22.44
CA VAL A 66 -27.07 -0.02 23.61
C VAL A 66 -28.26 -0.77 24.19
N ALA A 67 -28.13 -2.07 24.39
CA ALA A 67 -29.11 -2.86 25.13
C ALA A 67 -28.64 -3.07 26.59
N ILE A 68 -29.50 -2.78 27.55
CA ILE A 68 -29.27 -3.08 28.98
C ILE A 68 -30.07 -4.33 29.34
N CYS A 69 -29.38 -5.41 29.69
CA CYS A 69 -29.99 -6.72 29.93
C CYS A 69 -29.95 -7.10 31.41
N SER A 70 -31.07 -7.57 31.96
CA SER A 70 -31.17 -8.00 33.37
C SER A 70 -32.22 -9.09 33.56
N THR A 71 -32.02 -9.99 34.53
CA THR A 71 -33.08 -10.92 34.99
C THR A 71 -34.03 -10.32 36.03
N LEU A 72 -33.76 -9.11 36.51
CA LEU A 72 -34.60 -8.40 37.48
C LEU A 72 -34.89 -6.99 36.97
N LEU A 73 -36.14 -6.80 36.53
CA LEU A 73 -36.80 -5.50 36.34
C LEU A 73 -37.94 -5.28 37.34
N ALA A 74 -38.18 -6.25 38.23
CA ALA A 74 -39.43 -6.39 38.98
C ALA A 74 -39.54 -5.49 40.23
N ASP A 75 -38.45 -5.23 40.96
CA ASP A 75 -38.47 -4.53 42.27
C ASP A 75 -38.33 -3.00 42.14
N GLY A 76 -38.95 -2.44 41.09
CA GLY A 76 -38.50 -1.18 40.49
C GLY A 76 -37.16 -1.38 39.78
N MET A 77 -36.71 -0.40 38.98
CA MET A 77 -35.33 -0.46 38.48
C MET A 77 -34.38 -0.37 39.68
N PRO A 78 -33.50 -1.35 39.92
CA PRO A 78 -32.44 -1.21 40.91
C PRO A 78 -31.67 0.07 40.62
N GLY A 79 -31.29 0.82 41.66
CA GLY A 79 -30.69 2.16 41.49
C GLY A 79 -29.49 2.17 40.53
N ARG A 80 -28.78 1.04 40.42
CA ARG A 80 -27.72 0.78 39.46
C ARG A 80 -28.21 0.72 38.00
N ILE A 81 -29.23 -0.06 37.67
CA ILE A 81 -29.81 -0.12 36.32
C ILE A 81 -30.38 1.25 35.91
N HIS A 82 -31.03 1.95 36.83
CA HIS A 82 -31.52 3.32 36.58
C HIS A 82 -30.36 4.30 36.33
N ALA A 83 -29.28 4.22 37.11
CA ALA A 83 -28.08 5.03 36.91
C ALA A 83 -27.45 4.80 35.53
N PHE A 84 -27.26 3.55 35.10
CA PHE A 84 -26.76 3.24 33.75
C PHE A 84 -27.74 3.65 32.64
N THR A 85 -29.05 3.55 32.88
CA THR A 85 -30.07 4.00 31.92
C THR A 85 -30.03 5.52 31.73
N ASN A 86 -29.76 6.29 32.79
CA ASN A 86 -29.55 7.74 32.67
C ASN A 86 -28.22 8.06 32.01
N PHE A 87 -27.14 7.41 32.45
CA PHE A 87 -25.78 7.51 31.91
C PHE A 87 -25.71 7.36 30.38
N TYR A 88 -26.34 6.33 29.83
CA TYR A 88 -26.27 6.05 28.39
C TYR A 88 -27.12 7.03 27.56
N ASN A 89 -28.12 7.72 28.15
CA ASN A 89 -29.02 8.62 27.38
C ASN A 89 -28.26 9.80 26.75
N ASP A 90 -27.13 10.21 27.33
CA ASP A 90 -26.40 11.38 26.86
C ASP A 90 -25.75 11.13 25.48
N PHE A 91 -25.43 9.87 25.14
CA PHE A 91 -24.67 9.54 23.93
C PHE A 91 -25.11 8.26 23.19
N ALA A 92 -26.13 7.55 23.68
CA ALA A 92 -26.65 6.33 23.07
C ALA A 92 -28.19 6.26 23.07
N ASP A 93 -28.73 5.45 22.17
CA ASP A 93 -30.13 5.03 22.14
C ASP A 93 -30.26 3.71 22.91
N ILE A 94 -31.04 3.71 23.99
CA ILE A 94 -31.14 2.58 24.92
C ILE A 94 -32.43 1.80 24.71
N GLU A 95 -32.32 0.48 24.78
CA GLU A 95 -33.45 -0.44 24.92
C GLU A 95 -33.19 -1.37 26.12
N LEU A 96 -34.18 -1.56 26.99
CA LEU A 96 -34.10 -2.46 28.13
C LEU A 96 -34.57 -3.85 27.73
N ILE A 97 -33.82 -4.89 28.08
CA ILE A 97 -34.16 -6.29 27.80
C ILE A 97 -34.27 -7.04 29.14
N GLY A 98 -35.49 -7.28 29.58
CA GLY A 98 -35.78 -8.12 30.74
C GLY A 98 -35.77 -9.59 30.35
N ILE A 99 -35.10 -10.43 31.14
CA ILE A 99 -34.94 -11.85 30.86
C ILE A 99 -35.63 -12.67 31.95
N SER A 100 -36.75 -13.27 31.61
CA SER A 100 -37.73 -13.81 32.55
C SER A 100 -37.74 -15.34 32.59
N SER A 101 -38.05 -15.91 33.75
CA SER A 101 -38.54 -17.29 33.87
C SER A 101 -40.07 -17.26 33.93
N GLN A 102 -40.74 -18.25 33.33
CA GLN A 102 -42.19 -18.20 33.04
C GLN A 102 -43.10 -17.82 34.23
N SER A 103 -42.69 -18.11 35.45
CA SER A 103 -43.43 -17.83 36.69
C SER A 103 -43.51 -16.35 37.08
N SER A 104 -42.63 -15.47 36.60
CA SER A 104 -42.66 -14.03 36.91
C SER A 104 -43.07 -13.13 35.73
N TYR A 105 -43.21 -13.71 34.52
CA TYR A 105 -43.42 -12.97 33.27
C TYR A 105 -44.64 -12.02 33.29
N SER A 106 -45.75 -12.40 33.93
CA SER A 106 -46.96 -11.55 33.98
C SER A 106 -46.78 -10.30 34.83
N GLU A 107 -46.11 -10.40 35.98
CA GLU A 107 -45.81 -9.22 36.83
C GLU A 107 -44.74 -8.33 36.18
N GLU A 108 -43.75 -8.94 35.53
CA GLU A 108 -42.70 -8.22 34.80
C GLU A 108 -43.27 -7.50 33.57
N ALA A 109 -44.24 -8.07 32.86
CA ALA A 109 -44.88 -7.44 31.68
C ALA A 109 -45.68 -6.19 32.06
N GLU A 110 -46.45 -6.25 33.15
CA GLU A 110 -47.20 -5.09 33.65
C GLU A 110 -46.24 -3.97 34.08
N ARG A 111 -45.12 -4.31 34.74
CA ARG A 111 -44.09 -3.33 35.17
C ARG A 111 -43.23 -2.81 34.02
N ALA A 112 -42.91 -3.63 33.02
CA ALA A 112 -42.21 -3.17 31.82
C ALA A 112 -42.99 -2.06 31.09
N SER A 113 -44.33 -2.18 31.05
CA SER A 113 -45.23 -1.19 30.45
C SER A 113 -45.28 0.17 31.18
N SER A 114 -44.81 0.24 32.44
CA SER A 114 -44.75 1.49 33.22
C SER A 114 -43.41 2.22 33.14
N THR A 115 -42.43 1.67 32.40
CA THR A 115 -41.11 2.30 32.21
C THR A 115 -41.14 3.39 31.14
N SER A 116 -40.35 4.45 31.31
CA SER A 116 -40.24 5.56 30.33
C SER A 116 -39.29 5.28 29.16
N LYS A 117 -38.83 4.03 29.01
CA LYS A 117 -37.87 3.59 27.98
C LYS A 117 -38.42 2.38 27.23
N PRO A 118 -38.04 2.19 25.95
CA PRO A 118 -38.38 0.97 25.23
C PRO A 118 -37.88 -0.25 26.01
N THR A 119 -38.80 -1.10 26.45
CA THR A 119 -38.51 -2.29 27.25
C THR A 119 -39.14 -3.50 26.55
N ARG A 120 -38.33 -4.54 26.32
CA ARG A 120 -38.77 -5.83 25.80
C ARG A 120 -38.49 -6.94 26.80
N LEU A 121 -39.36 -7.94 26.84
CA LEU A 121 -39.20 -9.12 27.69
C LEU A 121 -38.93 -10.36 26.85
N LEU A 122 -37.97 -11.17 27.32
CA LEU A 122 -37.62 -12.46 26.76
C LEU A 122 -37.85 -13.54 27.81
N ALA A 123 -38.87 -14.38 27.59
CA ALA A 123 -39.05 -15.60 28.39
C ALA A 123 -38.05 -16.66 27.90
N ILE A 124 -37.05 -17.00 28.72
CA ILE A 124 -36.05 -18.03 28.39
C ILE A 124 -36.20 -19.20 29.36
N LEU A 125 -36.68 -20.30 28.80
CA LEU A 125 -37.00 -21.54 29.49
C LEU A 125 -35.96 -22.61 29.15
N ASP A 126 -36.12 -23.78 29.75
CA ASP A 126 -35.26 -24.95 29.53
C ASP A 126 -35.69 -25.78 28.31
N ASP A 127 -36.18 -25.11 27.28
CA ASP A 127 -36.66 -25.75 26.06
C ASP A 127 -36.15 -25.05 24.79
N ASN A 128 -36.01 -25.84 23.74
CA ASN A 128 -35.48 -25.39 22.45
C ASN A 128 -36.38 -24.34 21.76
N ASP A 129 -37.67 -24.28 22.07
CA ASP A 129 -38.60 -23.31 21.46
C ASP A 129 -38.36 -21.90 22.01
N SER A 130 -38.17 -21.76 23.33
CA SER A 130 -37.80 -20.50 23.96
C SER A 130 -36.40 -20.00 23.54
N ILE A 131 -35.42 -20.91 23.40
CA ILE A 131 -34.07 -20.58 22.90
C ILE A 131 -34.13 -20.16 21.42
N ASN A 132 -34.95 -20.82 20.60
CA ASN A 132 -35.16 -20.45 19.20
C ASN A 132 -35.85 -19.08 19.05
N LYS A 133 -36.82 -18.77 19.91
CA LYS A 133 -37.43 -17.43 19.97
C LYS A 133 -36.42 -16.36 20.37
N ALA A 134 -35.48 -16.66 21.26
CA ALA A 134 -34.38 -15.76 21.59
C ALA A 134 -33.44 -15.54 20.38
N ILE A 135 -33.07 -16.61 19.64
CA ILE A 135 -32.29 -16.50 18.40
C ILE A 135 -33.00 -15.58 17.38
N ASP A 136 -34.28 -15.84 17.08
CA ASP A 136 -35.03 -15.07 16.09
C ASP A 136 -35.23 -13.60 16.51
N PHE A 137 -35.47 -13.35 17.80
CA PHE A 137 -35.54 -11.99 18.34
C PHE A 137 -34.23 -11.22 18.14
N ILE A 138 -33.10 -11.85 18.45
CA ILE A 138 -31.76 -11.23 18.36
C ILE A 138 -31.38 -10.99 16.91
N ALA A 139 -31.64 -11.96 16.02
CA ALA A 139 -31.43 -11.83 14.58
C ALA A 139 -32.23 -10.68 13.93
N CYS A 140 -33.27 -10.18 14.60
CA CYS A 140 -34.08 -9.03 14.17
C CYS A 140 -33.85 -7.75 15.00
N SER A 141 -32.96 -7.76 16.01
CA SER A 141 -32.80 -6.65 16.97
C SER A 141 -31.32 -6.27 17.17
N PRO A 142 -30.65 -5.62 16.19
CA PRO A 142 -29.23 -5.32 16.30
C PRO A 142 -28.90 -4.18 17.28
N PHE A 143 -27.87 -4.40 18.09
CA PHE A 143 -27.26 -3.41 19.00
C PHE A 143 -25.75 -3.39 18.82
N ASP A 144 -25.11 -2.23 18.96
CA ASP A 144 -23.65 -2.11 18.85
C ASP A 144 -22.96 -2.56 20.15
N SER A 145 -23.66 -2.45 21.28
CA SER A 145 -23.16 -2.92 22.59
C SER A 145 -24.28 -3.41 23.51
N LEU A 146 -23.94 -4.38 24.35
CA LEU A 146 -24.79 -4.92 25.42
C LEU A 146 -24.14 -4.67 26.78
N HIS A 147 -24.97 -4.37 27.77
CA HIS A 147 -24.56 -4.27 29.17
C HIS A 147 -25.37 -5.28 29.99
N LEU A 148 -24.70 -6.32 30.48
CA LEU A 148 -25.32 -7.42 31.23
C LEU A 148 -25.22 -7.16 32.74
N PHE A 149 -26.37 -7.02 33.40
CA PHE A 149 -26.47 -6.92 34.86
C PHE A 149 -26.84 -8.26 35.47
N LYS A 150 -26.35 -8.52 36.69
CA LYS A 150 -26.57 -9.76 37.47
C LYS A 150 -26.18 -11.01 36.65
N PRO A 151 -24.86 -11.28 36.51
CA PRO A 151 -24.33 -12.33 35.65
C PRO A 151 -24.85 -13.71 36.07
N CYS A 152 -25.60 -14.34 35.18
CA CYS A 152 -26.17 -15.67 35.36
C CYS A 152 -26.30 -16.39 34.00
N ALA A 153 -26.67 -17.66 34.03
CA ALA A 153 -26.82 -18.50 32.83
C ALA A 153 -27.63 -17.83 31.69
N ARG A 154 -28.73 -17.15 32.03
CA ARG A 154 -29.62 -16.51 31.05
C ARG A 154 -29.06 -15.22 30.47
N THR A 155 -28.43 -14.36 31.27
CA THR A 155 -27.78 -13.13 30.75
C THR A 155 -26.55 -13.46 29.91
N LEU A 156 -25.77 -14.47 30.29
CA LEU A 156 -24.64 -14.96 29.50
C LEU A 156 -25.04 -15.61 28.17
N LEU A 157 -26.15 -16.36 28.13
CA LEU A 157 -26.69 -16.89 26.88
C LEU A 157 -27.01 -15.74 25.90
N ILE A 158 -27.69 -14.70 26.36
CA ILE A 158 -28.00 -13.51 25.53
C ILE A 158 -26.74 -12.79 25.07
N GLY A 159 -25.76 -12.54 25.95
CA GLY A 159 -24.48 -11.94 25.56
C GLY A 159 -23.74 -12.75 24.49
N THR A 160 -23.66 -14.08 24.69
CA THR A 160 -23.01 -15.01 23.75
C THR A 160 -23.73 -15.03 22.40
N LEU A 161 -25.07 -14.98 22.39
CA LEU A 161 -25.88 -14.89 21.18
C LEU A 161 -25.62 -13.61 20.38
N TYR A 162 -25.61 -12.45 21.02
CA TYR A 162 -25.29 -11.18 20.36
C TYR A 162 -23.86 -11.14 19.83
N LYS A 163 -22.93 -11.79 20.52
CA LYS A 163 -21.55 -11.97 20.04
C LYS A 163 -21.48 -12.80 18.76
N ILE A 164 -22.24 -13.90 18.68
CA ILE A 164 -22.27 -14.80 17.51
C ILE A 164 -23.02 -14.17 16.33
N ILE A 165 -24.16 -13.53 16.57
CA ILE A 165 -25.08 -13.03 15.52
C ILE A 165 -24.67 -11.64 15.01
N TRP A 166 -24.13 -10.76 15.86
CA TRP A 166 -23.82 -9.37 15.50
C TRP A 166 -22.36 -8.94 15.69
N ASP A 167 -21.51 -9.76 16.33
CA ASP A 167 -20.18 -9.35 16.83
C ASP A 167 -20.26 -8.05 17.67
N ALA A 168 -21.31 -7.96 18.50
CA ALA A 168 -21.56 -6.84 19.39
C ALA A 168 -20.57 -6.85 20.58
N LYS A 169 -20.26 -5.66 21.11
CA LYS A 169 -19.46 -5.54 22.34
C LYS A 169 -20.35 -5.89 23.54
N VAL A 170 -19.89 -6.76 24.44
CA VAL A 170 -20.66 -7.21 25.61
C VAL A 170 -19.86 -6.88 26.87
N LEU A 171 -20.45 -6.02 27.70
CA LEU A 171 -19.93 -5.68 29.02
C LEU A 171 -20.70 -6.43 30.11
N ILE A 172 -20.01 -6.82 31.17
CA ILE A 172 -20.62 -7.46 32.34
C ILE A 172 -20.44 -6.58 33.57
N ASP A 173 -21.56 -6.22 34.18
CA ASP A 173 -21.59 -5.49 35.44
C ASP A 173 -21.60 -6.46 36.63
N ILE A 174 -20.68 -6.23 37.56
CA ILE A 174 -20.57 -6.98 38.81
C ILE A 174 -20.79 -5.97 39.95
N ASP A 175 -21.81 -6.22 40.76
CA ASP A 175 -22.16 -5.39 41.91
C ASP A 175 -21.87 -6.08 43.25
N ASP A 176 -21.89 -5.31 44.35
CA ASP A 176 -21.64 -5.83 45.70
C ASP A 176 -22.80 -6.72 46.23
N GLU A 177 -23.97 -6.67 45.59
CA GLU A 177 -25.13 -7.54 45.90
C GLU A 177 -25.01 -8.93 45.26
N THR A 178 -24.12 -9.09 44.28
CA THR A 178 -23.80 -10.35 43.62
C THR A 178 -22.98 -11.24 44.57
N PHE A 179 -23.68 -11.88 45.51
CA PHE A 179 -23.15 -12.64 46.67
C PHE A 179 -21.85 -13.40 46.37
N LEU A 180 -20.72 -12.93 46.91
CA LEU A 180 -19.40 -13.32 46.45
C LEU A 180 -18.86 -14.59 47.12
N PRO A 181 -18.57 -15.67 46.36
CA PRO A 181 -17.72 -16.78 46.83
C PRO A 181 -16.26 -16.31 47.07
N GLY A 182 -15.40 -17.14 47.66
CA GLY A 182 -13.96 -16.82 47.84
C GLY A 182 -13.15 -16.80 46.54
N GLU A 183 -11.99 -16.14 46.47
CA GLU A 183 -11.13 -16.20 45.26
C GLU A 183 -10.64 -17.61 44.96
N SER A 184 -10.28 -18.35 46.00
CA SER A 184 -9.95 -19.77 45.97
C SER A 184 -11.09 -20.67 45.45
N GLU A 185 -12.33 -20.19 45.46
CA GLU A 185 -13.52 -20.93 45.04
C GLU A 185 -13.91 -20.67 43.57
N LEU A 186 -13.26 -19.71 42.90
CA LEU A 186 -13.40 -19.46 41.45
C LEU A 186 -12.23 -20.05 40.65
N ALA A 187 -11.07 -20.25 41.28
CA ALA A 187 -9.90 -20.84 40.66
C ALA A 187 -10.18 -22.27 40.18
N GLY A 188 -9.92 -22.55 38.90
CA GLY A 188 -10.12 -23.88 38.30
C GLY A 188 -11.59 -24.30 38.07
N VAL A 189 -12.59 -23.49 38.46
CA VAL A 189 -14.01 -23.78 38.21
C VAL A 189 -14.26 -23.99 36.71
N LEU A 190 -13.82 -23.04 35.90
CA LEU A 190 -14.00 -23.12 34.45
C LEU A 190 -13.21 -24.28 33.83
N ASP A 191 -11.97 -24.52 34.29
CA ASP A 191 -11.16 -25.65 33.84
C ASP A 191 -11.81 -27.00 34.15
N ALA A 192 -12.51 -27.15 35.28
CA ALA A 192 -13.20 -28.39 35.63
C ALA A 192 -14.27 -28.77 34.58
N TYR A 193 -15.11 -27.83 34.13
CA TYR A 193 -16.10 -28.06 33.07
C TYR A 193 -15.47 -28.12 31.66
N LEU A 194 -14.31 -27.48 31.44
CA LEU A 194 -13.64 -27.52 30.14
C LEU A 194 -12.78 -28.77 29.93
N GLN A 195 -12.24 -29.36 30.99
CA GLN A 195 -11.25 -30.46 30.93
C GLN A 195 -11.79 -31.81 31.44
N GLY A 196 -12.93 -31.84 32.17
CA GLY A 196 -13.54 -33.05 32.74
C GLY A 196 -14.92 -33.41 32.18
N ASN A 197 -15.34 -34.67 32.36
CA ASN A 197 -16.61 -35.25 31.87
C ASN A 197 -17.90 -34.74 32.59
N GLN A 198 -17.95 -33.49 33.05
CA GLN A 198 -19.15 -32.91 33.68
C GLN A 198 -19.95 -32.08 32.66
N ALA A 199 -21.26 -32.33 32.57
CA ALA A 199 -22.17 -31.47 31.83
C ALA A 199 -22.44 -30.18 32.62
N PHE A 200 -22.65 -29.06 31.92
CA PHE A 200 -23.10 -27.81 32.56
C PHE A 200 -24.48 -28.03 33.22
N PRO A 201 -24.78 -27.35 34.35
CA PRO A 201 -26.08 -27.50 35.02
C PRO A 201 -27.24 -27.03 34.12
N ALA A 202 -28.43 -27.63 34.28
CA ALA A 202 -29.62 -27.16 33.54
C ALA A 202 -29.96 -25.70 33.89
N LEU A 203 -30.54 -24.95 32.95
CA LEU A 203 -30.96 -23.55 33.11
C LEU A 203 -32.07 -23.37 34.18
N SER A 204 -32.75 -24.47 34.52
CA SER A 204 -33.85 -24.62 35.50
C SER A 204 -33.39 -25.12 36.86
N SER A 205 -32.14 -25.57 36.99
CA SER A 205 -31.62 -26.09 38.24
C SER A 205 -31.52 -24.97 39.29
N SER A 206 -31.92 -25.27 40.52
CA SER A 206 -31.91 -24.32 41.65
C SER A 206 -30.50 -23.98 42.16
N ASN A 207 -29.44 -24.39 41.46
CA ASN A 207 -28.05 -24.10 41.78
C ASN A 207 -27.65 -22.70 41.26
N THR A 208 -28.26 -21.66 41.83
CA THR A 208 -27.87 -20.27 41.58
C THR A 208 -26.39 -20.02 41.92
N GLU A 209 -25.86 -20.65 42.97
CA GLU A 209 -24.46 -20.50 43.38
C GLU A 209 -23.45 -21.10 42.37
N GLU A 210 -23.76 -22.26 41.79
CA GLU A 210 -22.90 -22.92 40.80
C GLU A 210 -22.88 -22.14 39.49
N TRP A 211 -24.06 -21.74 39.00
CA TRP A 211 -24.18 -20.88 37.82
C TRP A 211 -23.57 -19.49 38.06
N LEU A 212 -23.61 -18.96 39.28
CA LEU A 212 -22.94 -17.71 39.63
C LEU A 212 -21.40 -17.86 39.57
N LYS A 213 -20.84 -18.95 40.13
CA LYS A 213 -19.41 -19.26 40.04
C LYS A 213 -18.96 -19.37 38.58
N ILE A 214 -19.67 -20.14 37.76
CA ILE A 214 -19.43 -20.24 36.31
C ILE A 214 -19.52 -18.86 35.64
N SER A 215 -20.53 -18.05 35.98
CA SER A 215 -20.76 -16.77 35.30
C SER A 215 -19.71 -15.72 35.64
N LEU A 216 -19.26 -15.66 36.90
CA LEU A 216 -18.15 -14.80 37.33
C LEU A 216 -16.81 -15.25 36.75
N SER A 217 -16.57 -16.57 36.63
CA SER A 217 -15.37 -17.10 35.95
C SER A 217 -15.34 -16.76 34.46
N LEU A 218 -16.49 -16.77 33.78
CA LEU A 218 -16.61 -16.39 32.37
C LEU A 218 -16.57 -14.87 32.13
N ALA A 219 -16.77 -14.02 33.14
CA ALA A 219 -16.91 -12.58 32.93
C ALA A 219 -15.67 -11.92 32.29
N LYS A 220 -14.48 -12.47 32.52
CA LYS A 220 -13.22 -12.00 31.92
C LYS A 220 -13.05 -12.36 30.44
N GLU A 221 -13.87 -13.28 29.92
CA GLU A 221 -13.88 -13.72 28.51
C GLU A 221 -14.62 -12.75 27.59
N PHE A 222 -15.55 -11.96 28.15
CA PHE A 222 -16.29 -10.90 27.45
C PHE A 222 -15.44 -9.62 27.29
N ASP A 223 -15.98 -8.61 26.61
CA ASP A 223 -15.21 -7.45 26.15
C ASP A 223 -14.71 -6.54 27.27
N GLY A 224 -15.49 -6.41 28.34
CA GLY A 224 -15.13 -5.63 29.52
C GLY A 224 -16.00 -5.92 30.74
N ILE A 225 -15.52 -5.48 31.90
CA ILE A 225 -16.20 -5.60 33.18
C ILE A 225 -16.42 -4.19 33.74
N THR A 226 -17.57 -3.95 34.36
CA THR A 226 -17.80 -2.79 35.23
C THR A 226 -18.04 -3.25 36.67
N ALA A 227 -17.48 -2.52 37.63
CA ALA A 227 -17.50 -2.87 39.04
C ALA A 227 -18.22 -1.80 39.86
N SER A 228 -19.02 -2.19 40.86
CA SER A 228 -19.70 -1.24 41.76
C SER A 228 -18.80 -0.57 42.78
N SER A 229 -17.77 -1.28 43.25
CA SER A 229 -16.87 -0.85 44.31
C SER A 229 -15.42 -1.14 43.97
N ALA A 230 -14.50 -0.45 44.65
CA ALA A 230 -13.06 -0.69 44.49
C ALA A 230 -12.67 -2.13 44.89
N ALA A 231 -13.42 -2.77 45.81
CA ALA A 231 -13.21 -4.16 46.19
C ALA A 231 -13.57 -5.14 45.06
N VAL A 232 -14.71 -4.92 44.38
CA VAL A 232 -15.09 -5.70 43.20
C VAL A 232 -14.09 -5.45 42.05
N GLN A 233 -13.68 -4.19 41.83
CA GLN A 233 -12.71 -3.84 40.80
C GLN A 233 -11.33 -4.48 41.04
N GLN A 234 -10.84 -4.47 42.28
CA GLN A 234 -9.54 -5.09 42.62
C GLN A 234 -9.51 -6.59 42.31
N ARG A 235 -10.67 -7.25 42.44
CA ARG A 235 -10.82 -8.71 42.32
C ARG A 235 -11.10 -9.18 40.88
N PHE A 236 -12.01 -8.51 40.18
CA PHE A 236 -12.43 -8.91 38.83
C PHE A 236 -11.77 -8.07 37.72
N GLY A 237 -11.15 -6.94 38.06
CA GLY A 237 -10.71 -5.93 37.10
C GLY A 237 -11.86 -5.06 36.61
N GLY A 238 -11.65 -4.37 35.48
CA GLY A 238 -12.68 -3.55 34.84
C GLY A 238 -12.72 -2.09 35.32
N GLU A 239 -13.73 -1.36 34.84
CA GLU A 239 -13.94 0.06 35.17
C GLU A 239 -14.79 0.21 36.43
N LEU A 240 -14.32 1.02 37.38
CA LEU A 240 -15.07 1.34 38.60
C LEU A 240 -16.19 2.34 38.29
N ILE A 241 -17.43 1.91 38.50
CA ILE A 241 -18.64 2.71 38.38
C ILE A 241 -19.41 2.60 39.69
N SER A 242 -19.12 3.54 40.58
CA SER A 242 -19.81 3.73 41.86
C SER A 242 -21.31 3.92 41.70
N HIS A 243 -22.09 3.55 42.72
CA HIS A 243 -23.53 3.80 42.76
C HIS A 243 -23.89 5.29 42.72
N ALA A 244 -22.96 6.18 43.09
CA ALA A 244 -23.05 7.61 42.81
C ALA A 244 -22.44 7.92 41.44
N LEU A 245 -23.22 8.57 40.57
CA LEU A 245 -22.81 9.01 39.23
C LEU A 245 -21.95 10.27 39.33
N GLU A 246 -20.62 10.12 39.26
CA GLU A 246 -19.70 11.24 39.03
C GLU A 246 -19.44 11.43 37.52
N GLU A 247 -19.45 12.68 37.06
CA GLU A 247 -19.22 13.07 35.65
C GLU A 247 -17.90 12.51 35.08
N LYS A 248 -16.88 12.37 35.93
CA LYS A 248 -15.58 11.77 35.59
C LYS A 248 -15.66 10.30 35.18
N ASN A 249 -16.66 9.56 35.67
CA ASN A 249 -16.90 8.16 35.29
C ASN A 249 -17.60 8.07 33.92
N ILE A 250 -18.28 9.15 33.48
CA ILE A 250 -18.95 9.22 32.18
C ILE A 250 -17.94 9.20 31.02
N LEU A 251 -16.94 10.08 31.03
CA LEU A 251 -15.90 10.07 30.02
C LEU A 251 -15.09 8.77 30.00
N LYS A 252 -14.90 8.12 31.15
CA LYS A 252 -14.16 6.85 31.24
C LYS A 252 -14.89 5.71 30.54
N LEU A 253 -16.13 5.41 30.93
CA LEU A 253 -16.85 4.29 30.31
C LEU A 253 -17.18 4.59 28.83
N LYS A 254 -17.48 5.85 28.46
CA LYS A 254 -17.64 6.22 27.05
C LYS A 254 -16.38 5.89 26.24
N ARG A 255 -15.20 6.34 26.69
CA ARG A 255 -13.91 5.99 26.05
C ARG A 255 -13.63 4.49 26.07
N SER A 256 -13.98 3.79 27.16
CA SER A 256 -13.82 2.34 27.25
C SER A 256 -14.68 1.61 26.20
N ILE A 257 -15.92 2.06 25.97
CA ILE A 257 -16.82 1.49 24.96
C ILE A 257 -16.39 1.85 23.54
N GLU A 258 -15.93 3.08 23.30
CA GLU A 258 -15.42 3.50 22.00
C GLU A 258 -14.14 2.73 21.64
N ASN A 259 -13.17 2.67 22.56
CA ASN A 259 -11.83 2.13 22.32
C ASN A 259 -11.70 0.60 22.49
N THR A 260 -12.60 -0.07 23.23
CA THR A 260 -12.53 -1.54 23.37
C THR A 260 -12.86 -2.22 22.05
N THR A 261 -11.89 -2.89 21.44
CA THR A 261 -12.09 -3.76 20.28
C THR A 261 -12.88 -5.01 20.67
N SER A 262 -13.82 -5.44 19.82
CA SER A 262 -14.57 -6.69 20.02
C SER A 262 -13.60 -7.87 20.12
N ARG A 263 -13.57 -8.55 21.27
CA ARG A 263 -12.76 -9.76 21.50
C ARG A 263 -13.32 -10.95 20.74
N SER A 264 -12.44 -11.79 20.21
CA SER A 264 -12.82 -13.09 19.63
C SER A 264 -13.46 -14.00 20.69
N LEU A 265 -14.52 -14.71 20.31
CA LEU A 265 -15.17 -15.74 21.13
C LEU A 265 -14.14 -16.76 21.64
N SER A 266 -14.02 -16.89 22.97
CA SER A 266 -13.04 -17.77 23.58
C SER A 266 -13.45 -19.25 23.49
N GLN A 267 -12.50 -20.17 23.73
CA GLN A 267 -12.81 -21.60 23.72
C GLN A 267 -13.87 -22.00 24.76
N ALA A 268 -13.97 -21.22 25.85
CA ALA A 268 -14.96 -21.42 26.91
C ALA A 268 -16.36 -20.99 26.43
N MET A 269 -16.48 -19.77 25.89
CA MET A 269 -17.72 -19.28 25.28
C MET A 269 -18.16 -20.17 24.11
N ALA A 270 -17.21 -20.71 23.34
CA ALA A 270 -17.47 -21.58 22.21
C ALA A 270 -18.10 -22.92 22.61
N LYS A 271 -17.57 -23.56 23.67
CA LYS A 271 -18.17 -24.77 24.25
C LYS A 271 -19.53 -24.48 24.88
N LEU A 272 -19.68 -23.36 25.57
CA LEU A 272 -20.94 -22.92 26.18
C LEU A 272 -22.05 -22.71 25.12
N ALA A 273 -21.73 -22.01 24.03
CA ALA A 273 -22.64 -21.82 22.89
C ALA A 273 -23.03 -23.14 22.23
N GLY A 274 -22.08 -24.08 22.07
CA GLY A 274 -22.36 -25.39 21.50
C GLY A 274 -23.29 -26.26 22.36
N ILE A 275 -23.38 -26.00 23.66
CA ILE A 275 -24.28 -26.69 24.59
C ILE A 275 -25.68 -26.05 24.58
N PHE A 276 -25.77 -24.73 24.64
CA PHE A 276 -27.06 -24.04 24.62
C PHE A 276 -27.73 -24.03 23.24
N MET A 277 -26.95 -24.03 22.16
CA MET A 277 -27.43 -23.86 20.78
C MET A 277 -26.70 -24.81 19.83
N PRO A 278 -26.88 -26.14 19.96
CA PRO A 278 -26.20 -27.14 19.14
C PRO A 278 -26.40 -26.93 17.63
N GLN A 279 -27.52 -26.32 17.23
CA GLN A 279 -27.85 -25.96 15.83
C GLN A 279 -26.92 -24.88 15.24
N LEU A 280 -26.35 -24.00 16.08
CA LEU A 280 -25.39 -22.98 15.66
C LEU A 280 -23.94 -23.35 16.04
N ALA A 281 -23.72 -24.51 16.67
CA ALA A 281 -22.42 -24.94 17.18
C ALA A 281 -21.33 -25.02 16.09
N GLN A 282 -21.69 -25.32 14.83
CA GLN A 282 -20.71 -25.34 13.73
C GLN A 282 -20.15 -23.96 13.39
N LEU A 283 -20.96 -22.89 13.45
CA LEU A 283 -20.50 -21.50 13.24
C LEU A 283 -19.42 -21.10 14.26
N VAL A 284 -19.43 -21.77 15.42
CA VAL A 284 -18.60 -21.51 16.59
C VAL A 284 -17.41 -22.49 16.65
N GLN A 285 -17.57 -23.75 16.23
CA GLN A 285 -16.47 -24.70 16.11
C GLN A 285 -15.46 -24.28 15.04
N GLU A 286 -15.91 -23.66 13.94
CA GLU A 286 -15.03 -23.06 12.92
C GLU A 286 -14.47 -21.68 13.29
N GLN A 287 -14.53 -21.32 14.58
CA GLN A 287 -13.66 -20.29 15.17
C GLN A 287 -12.38 -20.91 15.78
N LYS A 288 -12.30 -22.24 15.89
CA LYS A 288 -11.03 -22.95 16.02
C LYS A 288 -10.51 -23.34 14.64
N TYR A 289 -9.28 -22.95 14.35
CA TYR A 289 -8.50 -23.47 13.22
C TYR A 289 -8.52 -25.01 13.19
N PRO A 290 -8.93 -25.65 12.08
CA PRO A 290 -8.72 -27.08 11.87
C PRO A 290 -7.40 -27.30 11.12
N SER A 291 -6.38 -27.75 11.84
CA SER A 291 -5.21 -28.40 11.26
C SER A 291 -5.55 -29.87 10.95
N LEU A 292 -5.84 -30.20 9.69
CA LEU A 292 -5.95 -31.54 9.07
C LEU A 292 -6.04 -31.30 7.54
N HIS A 293 -5.24 -31.88 6.65
CA HIS A 293 -4.62 -33.21 6.66
C HIS A 293 -3.13 -33.23 6.29
N HIS A 294 -2.47 -34.33 6.66
CA HIS A 294 -1.13 -34.72 6.22
C HIS A 294 -1.24 -35.83 5.15
N ASN A 295 -0.17 -36.00 4.38
CA ASN A 295 0.09 -37.06 3.39
C ASN A 295 -0.74 -37.07 2.09
N LEU A 296 -0.05 -36.78 0.98
CA LEU A 296 0.41 -37.86 0.09
C LEU A 296 1.67 -37.38 -0.67
N GLU A 297 2.83 -37.94 -0.32
CA GLU A 297 4.04 -37.84 -1.12
C GLU A 297 4.00 -38.83 -2.31
N SER A 298 4.82 -38.50 -3.30
CA SER A 298 5.24 -39.30 -4.45
C SER A 298 5.07 -40.84 -4.43
N GLY A 299 4.60 -41.36 -5.56
CA GLY A 299 5.40 -42.32 -6.33
C GLY A 299 4.95 -43.79 -6.41
N ALA A 300 4.92 -44.27 -7.65
CA ALA A 300 4.99 -45.67 -8.10
C ALA A 300 3.76 -46.59 -7.93
N HIS A 301 3.35 -47.18 -9.07
CA HIS A 301 2.35 -48.24 -9.19
C HIS A 301 2.74 -49.53 -8.45
N THR A 302 1.76 -50.34 -8.02
CA THR A 302 1.47 -51.69 -8.60
C THR A 302 0.18 -52.30 -8.01
N GLN A 303 -0.72 -52.74 -8.90
CA GLN A 303 -1.85 -53.70 -8.78
C GLN A 303 -2.53 -54.02 -7.42
N TYR A 304 -3.87 -53.93 -7.40
CA TYR A 304 -4.72 -54.79 -6.58
C TYR A 304 -5.15 -56.04 -7.36
N ARG A 305 -4.88 -57.22 -6.79
CA ARG A 305 -5.45 -58.51 -7.21
C ARG A 305 -6.66 -58.80 -6.32
N LEU A 306 -7.83 -59.03 -6.92
CA LEU A 306 -8.97 -59.61 -6.20
C LEU A 306 -8.79 -61.14 -6.14
N GLU A 307 -8.42 -61.65 -4.98
CA GLU A 307 -8.66 -63.07 -4.65
C GLU A 307 -10.03 -63.20 -3.98
N SER A 308 -10.78 -64.21 -4.40
CA SER A 308 -12.19 -64.39 -4.07
C SER A 308 -12.42 -65.74 -3.38
N GLN A 309 -13.47 -65.76 -2.55
CA GLN A 309 -14.22 -66.98 -2.16
C GLN A 309 -13.47 -67.92 -1.17
N PRO A 310 -14.16 -68.82 -0.42
CA PRO A 310 -15.46 -69.37 -0.81
C PRO A 310 -16.56 -69.61 0.24
N ASN A 311 -17.77 -69.78 -0.34
CA ASN A 311 -18.84 -70.69 0.09
C ASN A 311 -19.73 -70.34 1.30
N SER A 312 -21.02 -70.69 1.33
CA SER A 312 -21.92 -71.17 0.24
C SER A 312 -23.37 -71.31 0.75
N SER A 313 -24.37 -71.08 -0.12
CA SER A 313 -25.37 -72.12 -0.44
C SER A 313 -26.32 -71.70 -1.58
N ASN A 314 -26.37 -72.55 -2.61
CA ASN A 314 -27.56 -73.08 -3.34
C ASN A 314 -28.50 -72.08 -4.08
N THR A 315 -29.07 -72.32 -5.27
CA THR A 315 -29.12 -73.43 -6.26
C THR A 315 -29.82 -72.89 -7.55
N ALA A 316 -29.74 -73.42 -8.78
CA ALA A 316 -29.08 -74.62 -9.35
C ALA A 316 -28.75 -74.41 -10.87
N THR A 317 -28.54 -75.52 -11.58
CA THR A 317 -28.12 -75.78 -12.98
C THR A 317 -29.21 -75.72 -14.07
N VAL A 318 -28.81 -75.55 -15.35
CA VAL A 318 -28.89 -76.57 -16.46
C VAL A 318 -28.09 -76.10 -17.70
N GLU A 319 -27.90 -76.97 -18.70
CA GLU A 319 -26.75 -77.08 -19.61
C GLU A 319 -26.83 -76.44 -21.03
N LEU A 320 -25.67 -76.51 -21.70
CA LEU A 320 -25.30 -76.24 -23.11
C LEU A 320 -26.34 -76.50 -24.24
N ALA A 321 -26.46 -75.53 -25.16
CA ALA A 321 -26.45 -75.76 -26.61
C ALA A 321 -26.11 -74.49 -27.42
N THR A 322 -25.60 -74.68 -28.64
CA THR A 322 -25.06 -73.68 -29.58
C THR A 322 -26.09 -72.79 -30.29
N SER A 323 -25.81 -71.48 -30.44
CA SER A 323 -26.14 -70.70 -31.65
C SER A 323 -25.29 -69.42 -31.80
N THR A 324 -25.28 -68.90 -33.02
CA THR A 324 -24.50 -67.82 -33.65
C THR A 324 -24.37 -66.46 -32.96
N LEU A 325 -23.22 -65.82 -33.23
CA LEU A 325 -22.88 -64.38 -33.18
C LEU A 325 -24.05 -63.38 -33.21
N GLU A 326 -24.05 -62.44 -32.26
CA GLU A 326 -24.54 -61.06 -32.42
C GLU A 326 -23.58 -60.04 -31.76
N SER A 327 -23.63 -58.79 -32.22
CA SER A 327 -22.64 -57.72 -32.00
C SER A 327 -22.78 -56.98 -30.65
N PRO A 328 -21.74 -56.28 -30.14
CA PRO A 328 -21.85 -55.44 -28.95
C PRO A 328 -22.63 -54.14 -29.20
N PRO A 329 -23.22 -53.51 -28.16
CA PRO A 329 -24.04 -52.31 -28.32
C PRO A 329 -23.20 -51.04 -28.59
N THR A 330 -23.61 -50.26 -29.59
CA THR A 330 -22.97 -49.01 -30.02
C THR A 330 -23.87 -47.80 -29.79
N LYS A 331 -23.64 -47.04 -28.69
CA LYS A 331 -24.02 -45.62 -28.55
C LYS A 331 -23.33 -44.97 -27.34
N PHE A 332 -23.05 -43.68 -27.43
CA PHE A 332 -22.42 -42.81 -26.43
C PHE A 332 -23.48 -41.81 -25.96
N GLU A 333 -23.91 -41.89 -24.71
CA GLU A 333 -24.98 -41.03 -24.19
C GLU A 333 -24.41 -39.71 -23.65
N LEU A 334 -24.92 -38.59 -24.18
CA LEU A 334 -24.69 -37.24 -23.66
C LEU A 334 -25.79 -36.87 -22.65
N SER A 335 -25.47 -36.02 -21.68
CA SER A 335 -26.48 -35.45 -20.79
C SER A 335 -27.34 -34.39 -21.49
N ASP A 336 -28.60 -34.27 -21.07
CA ASP A 336 -29.59 -33.34 -21.66
C ASP A 336 -29.06 -31.90 -21.75
N TYR A 337 -28.33 -31.44 -20.73
CA TYR A 337 -27.71 -30.11 -20.69
C TYR A 337 -26.70 -29.87 -21.82
N ILE A 338 -25.89 -30.87 -22.16
CA ILE A 338 -24.87 -30.75 -23.22
C ILE A 338 -25.55 -30.75 -24.60
N LEU A 339 -26.56 -31.61 -24.79
CA LEU A 339 -27.37 -31.62 -26.01
C LEU A 339 -28.10 -30.28 -26.21
N GLU A 340 -28.64 -29.69 -25.14
CA GLU A 340 -29.25 -28.36 -25.19
C GLU A 340 -28.24 -27.29 -25.66
N GLN A 341 -27.01 -27.28 -25.13
CA GLN A 341 -26.01 -26.27 -25.54
C GLN A 341 -25.53 -26.47 -26.99
N ILE A 342 -25.29 -27.72 -27.43
CA ILE A 342 -24.89 -28.03 -28.82
C ILE A 342 -25.95 -27.53 -29.82
N ASN A 343 -27.23 -27.82 -29.54
CA ASN A 343 -28.35 -27.39 -30.38
C ASN A 343 -28.55 -25.87 -30.36
N LYS A 344 -28.52 -25.26 -29.17
CA LYS A 344 -28.71 -23.81 -28.99
C LYS A 344 -27.64 -22.97 -29.70
N LEU A 345 -26.40 -23.47 -29.75
CA LEU A 345 -25.29 -22.81 -30.41
C LEU A 345 -25.13 -23.22 -31.90
N GLY A 346 -25.92 -24.19 -32.37
CA GLY A 346 -25.88 -24.69 -33.75
C GLY A 346 -24.51 -25.24 -34.16
N LEU A 347 -23.82 -25.91 -33.23
CA LEU A 347 -22.42 -26.33 -33.40
C LEU A 347 -22.25 -27.65 -34.16
N PHE A 348 -23.31 -28.43 -34.30
CA PHE A 348 -23.34 -29.67 -35.08
C PHE A 348 -24.41 -29.57 -36.17
N ASP A 349 -24.04 -29.84 -37.41
CA ASP A 349 -24.98 -29.95 -38.53
C ASP A 349 -24.89 -31.38 -39.10
N ALA A 350 -25.94 -32.17 -38.91
CA ALA A 350 -25.92 -33.60 -39.26
C ALA A 350 -26.02 -33.86 -40.76
N GLU A 351 -26.65 -32.97 -41.53
CA GLU A 351 -26.76 -33.10 -42.98
C GLU A 351 -25.43 -32.69 -43.63
N TRP A 352 -24.91 -31.52 -43.25
CA TRP A 352 -23.61 -31.04 -43.71
C TRP A 352 -22.46 -31.99 -43.34
N TYR A 353 -22.44 -32.53 -42.11
CA TYR A 353 -21.38 -33.43 -41.66
C TYR A 353 -21.32 -34.75 -42.46
N VAL A 354 -22.46 -35.28 -42.88
CA VAL A 354 -22.51 -36.52 -43.67
C VAL A 354 -22.09 -36.25 -45.12
N GLU A 355 -22.52 -35.12 -45.69
CA GLU A 355 -22.18 -34.71 -47.06
C GLU A 355 -20.71 -34.30 -47.23
N GLU A 356 -20.23 -33.35 -46.42
CA GLU A 356 -18.86 -32.79 -46.51
C GLU A 356 -17.79 -33.88 -46.36
N HIS A 357 -17.95 -34.78 -45.38
CA HIS A 357 -17.00 -35.86 -45.13
C HIS A 357 -17.28 -37.14 -45.93
N SER A 358 -18.30 -37.12 -46.81
CA SER A 358 -18.69 -38.23 -47.69
C SER A 358 -18.89 -39.57 -46.95
N LEU A 359 -19.52 -39.51 -45.77
CA LEU A 359 -19.68 -40.67 -44.89
C LEU A 359 -20.93 -41.49 -45.25
N GLY A 360 -20.78 -42.80 -45.38
CA GLY A 360 -21.90 -43.73 -45.69
C GLY A 360 -22.82 -44.04 -44.51
N ILE A 361 -23.09 -43.07 -43.64
CA ILE A 361 -23.86 -43.21 -42.39
C ILE A 361 -25.14 -42.36 -42.45
N SER A 362 -26.13 -42.66 -41.60
CA SER A 362 -27.33 -41.82 -41.50
C SER A 362 -27.07 -40.52 -40.72
N THR A 363 -27.89 -39.49 -40.96
CA THR A 363 -27.83 -38.23 -40.19
C THR A 363 -28.12 -38.44 -38.69
N GLU A 364 -28.92 -39.46 -38.35
CA GLU A 364 -29.21 -39.89 -36.98
C GLU A 364 -27.98 -40.50 -36.26
N GLU A 365 -26.99 -40.97 -37.03
CA GLU A 365 -25.72 -41.52 -36.54
C GLU A 365 -24.55 -40.50 -36.60
N ALA A 366 -24.74 -39.36 -37.27
CA ALA A 366 -23.69 -38.38 -37.55
C ALA A 366 -23.01 -37.83 -36.29
N LEU A 367 -23.78 -37.34 -35.31
CA LEU A 367 -23.24 -36.80 -34.05
C LEU A 367 -22.52 -37.90 -33.24
N GLN A 368 -23.07 -39.10 -33.25
CA GLN A 368 -22.50 -40.27 -32.58
C GLN A 368 -21.15 -40.66 -33.19
N HIS A 369 -21.05 -40.66 -34.53
CA HIS A 369 -19.82 -40.93 -35.26
C HIS A 369 -18.78 -39.82 -35.05
N TYR A 370 -19.19 -38.55 -35.06
CA TYR A 370 -18.29 -37.43 -34.81
C TYR A 370 -17.65 -37.52 -33.42
N LEU A 371 -18.46 -37.73 -32.37
CA LEU A 371 -17.97 -37.77 -30.99
C LEU A 371 -17.04 -38.95 -30.68
N THR A 372 -17.12 -40.07 -31.43
CA THR A 372 -16.30 -41.27 -31.20
C THR A 372 -15.18 -41.49 -32.20
N GLN A 373 -15.27 -40.94 -33.42
CA GLN A 373 -14.29 -41.17 -34.49
C GLN A 373 -13.90 -39.87 -35.21
N GLY A 374 -14.88 -39.02 -35.54
CA GLY A 374 -14.64 -37.77 -36.28
C GLY A 374 -13.69 -36.80 -35.56
N ILE A 375 -13.75 -36.74 -34.24
CA ILE A 375 -12.81 -35.93 -33.45
C ILE A 375 -11.37 -36.45 -33.58
N GLU A 376 -11.10 -37.76 -33.54
CA GLU A 376 -9.73 -38.27 -33.72
C GLU A 376 -9.21 -38.06 -35.14
N GLN A 377 -10.12 -38.10 -36.12
CA GLN A 377 -9.84 -37.84 -37.54
C GLN A 377 -9.75 -36.33 -37.88
N ASP A 378 -9.85 -35.43 -36.89
CA ASP A 378 -9.84 -33.98 -37.06
C ASP A 378 -10.94 -33.43 -38.00
N LEU A 379 -12.03 -34.18 -38.20
CA LEU A 379 -13.19 -33.76 -39.00
C LEU A 379 -13.91 -32.60 -38.31
N ASN A 380 -14.51 -31.69 -39.09
CA ASN A 380 -15.28 -30.57 -38.56
C ASN A 380 -16.76 -30.95 -38.41
N PRO A 381 -17.45 -30.64 -37.29
CA PRO A 381 -18.86 -30.93 -37.06
C PRO A 381 -19.85 -29.97 -37.73
N SER A 382 -19.37 -28.78 -38.13
CA SER A 382 -20.12 -27.73 -38.83
C SER A 382 -19.14 -26.71 -39.43
N ASP A 383 -19.65 -25.78 -40.23
CA ASP A 383 -18.95 -24.56 -40.66
C ASP A 383 -18.53 -23.65 -39.48
N LYS A 384 -19.17 -23.79 -38.32
CA LYS A 384 -18.98 -22.96 -37.12
C LYS A 384 -17.93 -23.47 -36.14
N PHE A 385 -17.36 -24.65 -36.37
CA PHE A 385 -16.35 -25.22 -35.46
C PHE A 385 -15.28 -26.01 -36.22
N ASN A 386 -14.02 -25.64 -36.06
CA ASN A 386 -12.88 -26.33 -36.65
C ASN A 386 -12.12 -27.14 -35.60
N THR A 387 -12.27 -28.46 -35.67
CA THR A 387 -11.79 -29.40 -34.63
C THR A 387 -10.28 -29.35 -34.48
N ARG A 388 -9.55 -29.34 -35.60
CA ARG A 388 -8.09 -29.29 -35.63
C ARG A 388 -7.55 -27.98 -35.06
N PHE A 389 -8.11 -26.86 -35.51
CA PHE A 389 -7.76 -25.53 -35.01
C PHE A 389 -8.03 -25.40 -33.51
N TYR A 390 -9.16 -25.92 -33.02
CA TYR A 390 -9.51 -25.84 -31.61
C TYR A 390 -8.55 -26.66 -30.74
N LYS A 391 -8.17 -27.88 -31.15
CA LYS A 391 -7.13 -28.67 -30.46
C LYS A 391 -5.78 -27.97 -30.45
N GLN A 392 -5.34 -27.45 -31.60
CA GLN A 392 -4.03 -26.81 -31.74
C GLN A 392 -3.92 -25.50 -30.95
N SER A 393 -5.00 -24.73 -30.88
CA SER A 393 -5.04 -23.45 -30.16
C SER A 393 -5.24 -23.60 -28.65
N ASN A 394 -5.62 -24.80 -28.17
CA ASN A 394 -5.92 -25.08 -26.77
C ASN A 394 -5.22 -26.38 -26.32
N PRO A 395 -3.88 -26.41 -26.23
CA PRO A 395 -3.13 -27.61 -25.85
C PRO A 395 -3.38 -28.04 -24.39
N ASP A 396 -3.84 -27.12 -23.55
CA ASP A 396 -4.24 -27.36 -22.16
C ASP A 396 -5.37 -28.40 -22.07
N ILE A 397 -6.43 -28.27 -22.87
CA ILE A 397 -7.55 -29.21 -22.85
C ILE A 397 -7.17 -30.58 -23.44
N VAL A 398 -6.23 -30.61 -24.39
CA VAL A 398 -5.73 -31.86 -24.99
C VAL A 398 -4.87 -32.63 -23.98
N SER A 399 -4.07 -31.92 -23.16
CA SER A 399 -3.20 -32.53 -22.14
C SER A 399 -3.96 -33.31 -21.05
N VAL A 400 -5.22 -32.94 -20.80
CA VAL A 400 -6.12 -33.61 -19.83
C VAL A 400 -7.12 -34.55 -20.49
N GLY A 401 -7.03 -34.77 -21.81
CA GLY A 401 -7.91 -35.68 -22.55
C GLY A 401 -9.37 -35.20 -22.69
N ALA A 402 -9.63 -33.90 -22.53
CA ALA A 402 -10.98 -33.36 -22.65
C ALA A 402 -11.46 -33.33 -24.12
N ASN A 403 -12.73 -33.64 -24.34
CA ASN A 403 -13.32 -33.57 -25.68
C ASN A 403 -13.44 -32.09 -26.12
N PRO A 404 -12.77 -31.66 -27.22
CA PRO A 404 -12.67 -30.24 -27.59
C PRO A 404 -14.03 -29.62 -27.94
N PHE A 405 -14.92 -30.40 -28.54
CA PHE A 405 -16.25 -29.94 -28.95
C PHE A 405 -17.17 -29.73 -27.74
N ILE A 406 -17.20 -30.70 -26.82
CA ILE A 406 -17.98 -30.61 -25.57
C ILE A 406 -17.44 -29.49 -24.68
N HIS A 407 -16.11 -29.37 -24.56
CA HIS A 407 -15.47 -28.28 -23.81
C HIS A 407 -15.92 -26.92 -24.35
N TYR A 408 -15.88 -26.70 -25.67
CA TYR A 408 -16.31 -25.43 -26.24
C TYR A 408 -17.80 -25.13 -25.97
N ALA A 409 -18.67 -26.11 -26.17
CA ALA A 409 -20.11 -25.98 -25.96
C ALA A 409 -20.51 -25.69 -24.50
N THR A 410 -19.70 -26.11 -23.52
CA THR A 410 -20.02 -25.96 -22.09
C THR A 410 -19.24 -24.86 -21.37
N GLN A 411 -17.98 -24.63 -21.76
CA GLN A 411 -17.02 -23.78 -21.02
C GLN A 411 -16.29 -22.80 -21.95
N GLY A 412 -15.71 -23.30 -23.05
CA GLY A 412 -14.82 -22.53 -23.92
C GLY A 412 -15.45 -21.28 -24.54
N ILE A 413 -16.76 -21.29 -24.83
CA ILE A 413 -17.48 -20.10 -25.30
C ILE A 413 -17.58 -18.99 -24.23
N ASN A 414 -17.71 -19.36 -22.95
CA ASN A 414 -17.75 -18.41 -21.83
C ASN A 414 -16.34 -17.92 -21.46
N GLU A 415 -15.32 -18.75 -21.71
CA GLU A 415 -13.90 -18.41 -21.59
C GLU A 415 -13.39 -17.55 -22.78
N GLY A 416 -14.19 -17.35 -23.83
CA GLY A 416 -13.81 -16.56 -25.00
C GLY A 416 -12.85 -17.26 -25.97
N ARG A 417 -12.69 -18.58 -25.88
CA ARG A 417 -11.87 -19.37 -26.82
C ARG A 417 -12.51 -19.33 -28.21
N ARG A 418 -11.70 -19.39 -29.27
CA ARG A 418 -12.19 -19.27 -30.66
C ARG A 418 -12.46 -20.65 -31.28
N PRO A 419 -13.64 -20.89 -31.90
CA PRO A 419 -13.94 -22.15 -32.59
C PRO A 419 -13.39 -22.21 -34.04
N LEU A 420 -13.00 -21.07 -34.62
CA LEU A 420 -12.56 -20.94 -36.02
C LEU A 420 -11.32 -20.03 -36.17
N PRO A 421 -10.50 -20.24 -37.23
CA PRO A 421 -9.50 -19.27 -37.66
C PRO A 421 -10.12 -17.95 -38.15
N LEU A 422 -9.37 -16.84 -38.04
CA LEU A 422 -9.87 -15.49 -38.36
C LEU A 422 -10.28 -15.31 -39.83
N GLU A 423 -9.66 -16.03 -40.76
CA GLU A 423 -9.87 -15.89 -42.21
C GLU A 423 -11.28 -16.32 -42.67
N ASN A 424 -11.96 -17.19 -41.90
CA ASN A 424 -13.21 -17.82 -42.31
C ASN A 424 -14.48 -17.09 -41.84
N ILE A 425 -14.36 -15.97 -41.14
CA ILE A 425 -15.53 -15.24 -40.59
C ILE A 425 -16.15 -14.28 -41.64
N ALA A 426 -15.42 -13.98 -42.72
CA ALA A 426 -15.80 -12.99 -43.73
C ALA A 426 -17.01 -13.36 -44.62
N THR A 427 -17.55 -14.58 -44.54
CA THR A 427 -18.68 -15.05 -45.36
C THR A 427 -20.03 -15.14 -44.62
N ALA A 428 -20.07 -14.85 -43.32
CA ALA A 428 -21.28 -14.93 -42.49
C ALA A 428 -21.96 -13.57 -42.24
N SER A 429 -22.07 -12.70 -43.25
CA SER A 429 -22.71 -11.38 -43.13
C SER A 429 -24.19 -11.42 -43.55
N GLY A 430 -25.11 -11.19 -42.60
CA GLY A 430 -26.55 -11.38 -42.86
C GLY A 430 -27.54 -10.74 -41.90
N THR A 431 -27.34 -9.50 -41.43
CA THR A 431 -28.42 -8.49 -41.20
C THR A 431 -27.77 -7.14 -40.86
N GLY A 432 -28.46 -6.02 -41.10
CA GLY A 432 -27.84 -4.70 -41.14
C GLY A 432 -27.85 -3.90 -39.84
N SER A 433 -26.80 -3.09 -39.65
CA SER A 433 -26.72 -1.91 -38.78
C SER A 433 -26.11 -0.74 -39.58
N PRO A 434 -26.35 0.53 -39.22
CA PRO A 434 -25.91 1.67 -40.03
C PRO A 434 -24.39 1.87 -39.91
N GLN A 435 -23.67 1.79 -41.03
CA GLN A 435 -22.24 2.12 -41.07
C GLN A 435 -22.06 3.63 -40.97
N VAL A 436 -21.44 4.09 -39.88
CA VAL A 436 -21.04 5.49 -39.65
C VAL A 436 -19.53 5.58 -39.78
N SER A 437 -19.03 6.48 -40.64
CA SER A 437 -17.61 6.83 -40.72
C SER A 437 -17.28 8.08 -39.91
N SER A 438 -16.00 8.26 -39.57
CA SER A 438 -15.44 9.44 -38.90
C SER A 438 -15.77 10.74 -39.64
N ALA A 439 -15.80 10.71 -40.98
CA ALA A 439 -16.19 11.83 -41.84
C ALA A 439 -17.66 12.25 -41.72
N GLN A 440 -18.51 11.45 -41.05
CA GLN A 440 -19.92 11.74 -40.76
C GLN A 440 -20.15 12.20 -39.31
N LEU A 441 -19.11 12.23 -38.47
CA LEU A 441 -19.18 12.77 -37.12
C LEU A 441 -19.19 14.30 -37.16
N ASP A 442 -19.97 14.94 -36.29
CA ASP A 442 -19.85 16.38 -36.09
C ASP A 442 -18.56 16.74 -35.31
N GLY A 443 -18.13 18.00 -35.45
CA GLY A 443 -16.89 18.47 -34.82
C GLY A 443 -16.91 18.39 -33.28
N TYR A 444 -18.09 18.46 -32.66
CA TYR A 444 -18.26 18.33 -31.22
C TYR A 444 -18.02 16.88 -30.75
N THR A 445 -18.52 15.91 -31.49
CA THR A 445 -18.34 14.48 -31.21
C THR A 445 -16.86 14.08 -31.34
N LEU A 446 -16.17 14.55 -32.39
CA LEU A 446 -14.73 14.36 -32.55
C LEU A 446 -13.93 15.04 -31.43
N GLU A 447 -14.33 16.25 -31.02
CA GLU A 447 -13.72 16.94 -29.88
C GLU A 447 -13.88 16.14 -28.58
N GLN A 448 -15.06 15.57 -28.29
CA GLN A 448 -15.25 14.74 -27.09
C GLN A 448 -14.45 13.43 -27.13
N ILE A 449 -14.41 12.71 -28.27
CA ILE A 449 -13.62 11.47 -28.42
C ILE A 449 -12.15 11.72 -28.10
N ASN A 450 -11.59 12.83 -28.60
CA ASN A 450 -10.21 13.23 -28.36
C ASN A 450 -9.99 13.72 -26.92
N LYS A 451 -10.85 14.59 -26.39
CA LYS A 451 -10.77 15.14 -25.03
C LYS A 451 -10.80 14.05 -23.95
N LEU A 452 -11.60 13.00 -24.18
CA LEU A 452 -11.76 11.87 -23.29
C LEU A 452 -10.79 10.71 -23.60
N ASN A 453 -9.94 10.86 -24.63
CA ASN A 453 -8.96 9.87 -25.08
C ASN A 453 -9.55 8.46 -25.30
N LEU A 454 -10.74 8.41 -25.90
CA LEU A 454 -11.55 7.18 -26.02
C LEU A 454 -11.07 6.27 -27.16
N PHE A 455 -10.39 6.83 -28.16
CA PHE A 455 -9.78 6.10 -29.26
C PHE A 455 -8.25 6.23 -29.20
N ASP A 456 -7.54 5.12 -29.30
CA ASP A 456 -6.08 5.09 -29.41
C ASP A 456 -5.70 4.30 -30.66
N ALA A 457 -5.36 5.01 -31.74
CA ALA A 457 -5.15 4.40 -33.05
C ALA A 457 -3.93 3.46 -33.09
N GLU A 458 -2.83 3.83 -32.43
CA GLU A 458 -1.61 3.01 -32.40
C GLU A 458 -1.82 1.75 -31.55
N TRP A 459 -2.46 1.88 -30.39
CA TRP A 459 -2.86 0.73 -29.57
C TRP A 459 -3.84 -0.17 -30.33
N TYR A 460 -4.88 0.40 -30.96
CA TYR A 460 -5.91 -0.35 -31.68
C TYR A 460 -5.34 -1.17 -32.85
N ILE A 461 -4.46 -0.56 -33.67
CA ILE A 461 -3.76 -1.26 -34.75
C ILE A 461 -2.89 -2.39 -34.20
N LYS A 462 -2.15 -2.13 -33.11
CA LYS A 462 -1.20 -3.08 -32.52
C LYS A 462 -1.89 -4.26 -31.82
N GLU A 463 -2.91 -3.98 -31.02
CA GLU A 463 -3.67 -4.98 -30.23
C GLU A 463 -4.36 -6.00 -31.14
N TYR A 464 -4.94 -5.53 -32.25
CA TYR A 464 -5.65 -6.38 -33.20
C TYR A 464 -4.83 -6.76 -34.44
N ALA A 465 -3.53 -6.42 -34.46
CA ALA A 465 -2.57 -6.70 -35.54
C ALA A 465 -3.10 -6.31 -36.94
N LEU A 466 -3.74 -5.15 -37.06
CA LEU A 466 -4.40 -4.68 -38.27
C LEU A 466 -3.39 -4.12 -39.28
N ASN A 467 -3.56 -4.42 -40.56
CA ASN A 467 -2.73 -3.85 -41.63
C ASN A 467 -3.43 -2.63 -42.27
N ILE A 468 -3.62 -1.58 -41.47
CA ILE A 468 -4.26 -0.31 -41.83
C ILE A 468 -3.43 0.87 -41.30
N THR A 469 -3.62 2.06 -41.84
CA THR A 469 -2.95 3.28 -41.36
C THR A 469 -3.63 3.87 -40.11
N ILE A 470 -2.90 4.74 -39.39
CA ILE A 470 -3.40 5.46 -38.20
C ILE A 470 -4.68 6.25 -38.53
N ASP A 471 -4.74 6.89 -39.69
CA ASP A 471 -5.89 7.69 -40.13
C ASP A 471 -7.13 6.82 -40.45
N GLU A 472 -6.93 5.57 -40.88
CA GLU A 472 -8.01 4.60 -41.18
C GLU A 472 -8.52 3.86 -39.94
N ALA A 473 -7.80 3.91 -38.81
CA ALA A 473 -8.09 3.11 -37.62
C ALA A 473 -9.46 3.44 -36.99
N LEU A 474 -9.82 4.72 -36.90
CA LEU A 474 -11.11 5.15 -36.34
C LEU A 474 -12.28 4.73 -37.23
N ASP A 475 -12.13 4.83 -38.55
CA ASP A 475 -13.14 4.33 -39.51
C ASP A 475 -13.29 2.82 -39.41
N HIS A 476 -12.19 2.06 -39.35
CA HIS A 476 -12.23 0.62 -39.15
C HIS A 476 -12.99 0.25 -37.87
N TYR A 477 -12.74 0.96 -36.77
CA TYR A 477 -13.43 0.73 -35.51
C TYR A 477 -14.93 1.04 -35.58
N LEU A 478 -15.31 2.19 -36.14
CA LEU A 478 -16.72 2.62 -36.22
C LEU A 478 -17.54 1.74 -37.18
N ILE A 479 -16.93 1.25 -38.25
CA ILE A 479 -17.60 0.44 -39.30
C ILE A 479 -17.60 -1.06 -38.95
N PHE A 480 -16.52 -1.59 -38.36
CA PHE A 480 -16.34 -3.02 -38.11
C PHE A 480 -16.11 -3.37 -36.63
N GLY A 481 -15.25 -2.59 -35.95
CA GLY A 481 -14.84 -2.89 -34.57
C GLY A 481 -16.00 -2.95 -33.57
N ILE A 482 -17.03 -2.12 -33.74
CA ILE A 482 -18.21 -2.13 -32.86
C ILE A 482 -19.02 -3.43 -32.98
N GLU A 483 -19.23 -3.95 -34.19
CA GLU A 483 -19.96 -5.21 -34.40
C GLU A 483 -19.13 -6.43 -34.00
N GLN A 484 -17.81 -6.36 -34.16
CA GLN A 484 -16.86 -7.36 -33.69
C GLN A 484 -16.61 -7.30 -32.16
N GLU A 485 -17.26 -6.37 -31.44
CA GLU A 485 -17.05 -6.08 -30.01
C GLU A 485 -15.59 -5.79 -29.62
N LEU A 486 -14.76 -5.30 -30.57
CA LEU A 486 -13.40 -4.84 -30.31
C LEU A 486 -13.43 -3.60 -29.41
N ASN A 487 -12.34 -3.35 -28.69
CA ASN A 487 -12.19 -2.16 -27.85
C ASN A 487 -11.45 -1.07 -28.65
N PRO A 488 -11.86 0.21 -28.58
CA PRO A 488 -11.19 1.32 -29.29
C PRO A 488 -9.93 1.84 -28.57
N SER A 489 -9.79 1.52 -27.28
CA SER A 489 -8.66 1.88 -26.43
C SER A 489 -8.68 0.99 -25.17
N SER A 490 -7.64 1.06 -24.34
CA SER A 490 -7.66 0.48 -23.00
C SER A 490 -8.67 1.14 -22.05
N GLN A 491 -9.24 2.29 -22.42
CA GLN A 491 -10.16 3.10 -21.59
C GLN A 491 -11.65 2.82 -21.87
N PHE A 492 -11.97 1.98 -22.86
CA PHE A 492 -13.35 1.69 -23.24
C PHE A 492 -13.52 0.22 -23.66
N ASN A 493 -14.45 -0.50 -23.03
CA ASN A 493 -14.75 -1.89 -23.34
C ASN A 493 -16.11 -2.00 -24.02
N THR A 494 -16.11 -2.28 -25.32
CA THR A 494 -17.32 -2.23 -26.15
C THR A 494 -18.34 -3.28 -25.76
N ARG A 495 -17.89 -4.52 -25.50
CA ARG A 495 -18.75 -5.61 -24.99
C ARG A 495 -19.40 -5.26 -23.66
N HIS A 496 -18.64 -4.68 -22.72
CA HIS A 496 -19.17 -4.24 -21.44
C HIS A 496 -20.20 -3.12 -21.63
N TYR A 497 -19.86 -2.07 -22.37
CA TYR A 497 -20.74 -0.93 -22.53
C TYR A 497 -22.05 -1.28 -23.24
N LYS A 498 -22.01 -2.15 -24.28
CA LYS A 498 -23.21 -2.71 -24.94
C LYS A 498 -24.10 -3.48 -23.94
N ARG A 499 -23.52 -4.30 -23.05
CA ARG A 499 -24.26 -5.15 -22.09
C ARG A 499 -24.81 -4.37 -20.89
N SER A 500 -24.05 -3.42 -20.36
CA SER A 500 -24.44 -2.60 -19.21
C SER A 500 -25.48 -1.53 -19.55
N ASN A 501 -25.67 -1.20 -20.83
CA ASN A 501 -26.58 -0.16 -21.30
C ASN A 501 -27.55 -0.68 -22.40
N PRO A 502 -28.51 -1.58 -22.05
CA PRO A 502 -29.44 -2.14 -23.03
C PRO A 502 -30.34 -1.11 -23.69
N ASP A 503 -30.58 0.02 -23.03
CA ASP A 503 -31.34 1.16 -23.54
C ASP A 503 -30.64 1.83 -24.74
N VAL A 504 -29.32 1.99 -24.67
CA VAL A 504 -28.49 2.50 -25.77
C VAL A 504 -28.59 1.55 -26.97
N MET A 505 -28.44 0.24 -26.73
CA MET A 505 -28.57 -0.78 -27.77
C MET A 505 -29.97 -0.81 -28.42
N ASN A 506 -31.03 -0.77 -27.61
CA ASN A 506 -32.42 -0.78 -28.09
C ASN A 506 -32.79 0.48 -28.87
N SER A 507 -32.08 1.60 -28.66
CA SER A 507 -32.27 2.84 -29.42
C SER A 507 -31.61 2.82 -30.81
N GLY A 508 -30.75 1.85 -31.09
CA GLY A 508 -29.91 1.82 -32.30
C GLY A 508 -28.76 2.83 -32.29
N ALA A 509 -28.49 3.50 -31.17
CA ALA A 509 -27.38 4.42 -31.02
C ALA A 509 -26.04 3.68 -30.98
N ASN A 510 -25.03 4.25 -31.65
CA ASN A 510 -23.66 3.75 -31.60
C ASN A 510 -23.13 3.87 -30.14
N PRO A 511 -22.73 2.76 -29.48
CA PRO A 511 -22.41 2.76 -28.04
C PRO A 511 -21.18 3.61 -27.69
N PHE A 512 -20.21 3.69 -28.61
CA PHE A 512 -18.99 4.47 -28.43
C PHE A 512 -19.27 5.98 -28.54
N ILE A 513 -20.00 6.38 -29.59
CA ILE A 513 -20.44 7.77 -29.79
C ILE A 513 -21.36 8.21 -28.65
N HIS A 514 -22.32 7.36 -28.25
CA HIS A 514 -23.20 7.63 -27.12
C HIS A 514 -22.40 7.91 -25.85
N TYR A 515 -21.36 7.12 -25.56
CA TYR A 515 -20.53 7.38 -24.38
C TYR A 515 -19.84 8.74 -24.46
N ALA A 516 -19.15 9.01 -25.58
CA ALA A 516 -18.42 10.26 -25.80
C ALA A 516 -19.30 11.53 -25.67
N VAL A 517 -20.53 11.47 -26.16
CA VAL A 517 -21.45 12.63 -26.21
C VAL A 517 -22.31 12.76 -24.96
N GLN A 518 -22.73 11.64 -24.35
CA GLN A 518 -23.80 11.62 -23.34
C GLN A 518 -23.51 10.71 -22.14
N GLY A 519 -23.00 9.50 -22.37
CA GLY A 519 -22.84 8.49 -21.32
C GLY A 519 -21.87 8.87 -20.20
N VAL A 520 -20.85 9.69 -20.49
CA VAL A 520 -19.94 10.26 -19.49
C VAL A 520 -20.70 11.15 -18.50
N ASN A 521 -21.56 12.04 -19.01
CA ASN A 521 -22.35 12.97 -18.20
C ASN A 521 -23.48 12.26 -17.43
N GLU A 522 -23.93 11.10 -17.93
CA GLU A 522 -24.87 10.21 -17.23
C GLU A 522 -24.21 9.29 -16.21
N GLY A 523 -22.87 9.36 -16.04
CA GLY A 523 -22.13 8.54 -15.08
C GLY A 523 -22.06 7.05 -15.45
N ARG A 524 -22.28 6.70 -16.73
CA ARG A 524 -22.16 5.31 -17.22
C ARG A 524 -20.70 4.89 -17.23
N LEU A 525 -20.44 3.62 -16.95
CA LEU A 525 -19.07 3.09 -16.90
C LEU A 525 -18.63 2.54 -18.27
N PRO A 526 -17.51 3.01 -18.84
CA PRO A 526 -16.97 2.50 -20.10
C PRO A 526 -16.23 1.16 -19.92
N LEU A 527 -15.87 0.83 -18.68
CA LEU A 527 -15.13 -0.36 -18.29
C LEU A 527 -15.83 -1.06 -17.11
N PRO A 528 -15.66 -2.39 -16.97
CA PRO A 528 -15.92 -3.09 -15.73
C PRO A 528 -15.25 -2.42 -14.50
N LEU A 529 -15.91 -2.49 -13.34
CA LEU A 529 -15.53 -1.79 -12.10
C LEU A 529 -14.15 -2.22 -11.55
N ASP A 530 -13.76 -3.46 -11.81
CA ASP A 530 -12.46 -4.06 -11.52
C ASP A 530 -11.36 -3.58 -12.48
N LEU A 531 -11.61 -3.57 -13.79
CA LEU A 531 -10.66 -3.06 -14.78
C LEU A 531 -10.42 -1.55 -14.67
N ALA A 532 -11.42 -0.79 -14.23
CA ALA A 532 -11.26 0.61 -13.85
C ALA A 532 -10.23 0.78 -12.70
N GLN A 533 -10.23 -0.13 -11.72
CA GLN A 533 -9.25 -0.13 -10.62
C GLN A 533 -7.84 -0.56 -11.08
N VAL A 534 -7.71 -1.55 -11.97
CA VAL A 534 -6.39 -1.94 -12.54
C VAL A 534 -5.74 -0.77 -13.29
N SER A 535 -6.51 0.02 -14.06
CA SER A 535 -6.00 1.25 -14.69
C SER A 535 -5.59 2.35 -13.69
N THR A 536 -6.05 2.24 -12.44
CA THR A 536 -5.74 3.17 -11.35
C THR A 536 -4.44 2.76 -10.64
N GLU A 537 -4.20 1.47 -10.40
CA GLU A 537 -2.92 0.99 -9.84
C GLU A 537 -1.74 1.29 -10.77
N GLN A 538 -1.85 1.03 -12.08
CA GLN A 538 -0.79 1.37 -13.03
C GLN A 538 -0.54 2.89 -13.07
N LYS A 539 -1.59 3.72 -13.01
CA LYS A 539 -1.47 5.18 -12.87
C LYS A 539 -0.73 5.60 -11.60
N ILE A 540 -0.94 4.91 -10.47
CA ILE A 540 -0.29 5.23 -9.19
C ILE A 540 1.20 4.84 -9.23
N ILE A 541 1.54 3.71 -9.87
CA ILE A 541 2.93 3.28 -10.09
C ILE A 541 3.66 4.27 -11.01
N ASP A 542 3.07 4.58 -12.18
CA ASP A 542 3.63 5.53 -13.16
C ASP A 542 3.81 6.96 -12.61
N GLN A 543 3.07 7.32 -11.55
CA GLN A 543 3.23 8.60 -10.84
C GLN A 543 4.40 8.57 -9.84
N GLN A 544 4.61 7.47 -9.11
CA GLN A 544 5.64 7.38 -8.06
C GLN A 544 7.04 7.08 -8.59
N TYR A 545 7.17 6.57 -9.82
CA TYR A 545 8.45 6.26 -10.45
C TYR A 545 9.24 7.53 -10.85
N VAL A 546 10.50 7.62 -10.38
CA VAL A 546 11.44 8.69 -10.74
C VAL A 546 12.54 8.13 -11.67
N PRO A 547 12.67 8.57 -12.93
CA PRO A 547 13.69 8.05 -13.85
C PRO A 547 15.11 8.53 -13.49
N TYR A 548 16.13 7.78 -13.94
CA TYR A 548 17.54 8.22 -13.81
C TYR A 548 17.75 9.56 -14.49
N ARG A 549 18.43 10.49 -13.80
CA ARG A 549 18.88 11.76 -14.37
C ARG A 549 20.29 12.05 -13.86
N LYS A 550 21.25 11.99 -14.79
CA LYS A 550 22.65 12.32 -14.51
C LYS A 550 22.76 13.76 -14.02
N VAL A 551 23.69 13.99 -13.10
CA VAL A 551 23.89 15.26 -12.40
C VAL A 551 25.29 15.75 -12.69
N ASP A 552 25.42 17.04 -12.97
CA ASP A 552 26.71 17.70 -12.78
C ASP A 552 26.90 17.93 -11.27
N SER A 553 28.09 17.63 -10.77
CA SER A 553 28.42 17.76 -9.35
C SER A 553 28.39 19.24 -8.94
N ILE A 554 27.40 19.62 -8.13
CA ILE A 554 27.31 20.94 -7.53
C ILE A 554 27.81 20.82 -6.09
N GLU A 555 28.90 21.51 -5.77
CA GLU A 555 29.60 21.45 -4.48
C GLU A 555 28.79 22.17 -3.39
N VAL A 556 27.83 21.47 -2.82
CA VAL A 556 27.10 21.88 -1.62
C VAL A 556 27.82 21.36 -0.37
N GLU A 557 27.99 22.21 0.63
CA GLU A 557 28.49 21.79 1.95
C GLU A 557 27.49 20.85 2.63
N ILE A 558 27.92 19.60 2.87
CA ILE A 558 27.07 18.55 3.41
C ILE A 558 27.13 18.56 4.95
N PRO A 559 26.00 18.73 5.68
CA PRO A 559 25.97 18.84 7.14
C PRO A 559 26.46 17.60 7.89
N ALA A 560 26.22 16.42 7.34
CA ALA A 560 26.67 15.13 7.83
C ALA A 560 26.83 14.14 6.65
N LYS A 561 27.85 13.29 6.69
CA LYS A 561 28.08 12.24 5.69
C LYS A 561 27.07 11.11 5.91
N VAL A 562 26.29 10.80 4.88
CA VAL A 562 25.37 9.66 4.87
C VAL A 562 26.16 8.39 4.54
N ILE A 563 26.23 7.44 5.48
CA ILE A 563 26.97 6.19 5.34
C ILE A 563 25.97 5.04 5.20
N CYS A 564 25.97 4.32 4.08
CA CYS A 564 25.02 3.24 3.85
C CYS A 564 25.65 1.88 4.21
N PHE A 565 24.94 1.02 4.96
CA PHE A 565 25.34 -0.38 5.10
C PHE A 565 25.33 -1.07 3.73
N TYR A 566 26.29 -1.96 3.50
CA TYR A 566 26.50 -2.59 2.20
C TYR A 566 26.64 -4.10 2.35
N LEU A 567 25.73 -4.84 1.71
CA LEU A 567 25.65 -6.30 1.73
C LEU A 567 26.46 -6.90 0.58
N PRO A 568 27.50 -7.73 0.85
CA PRO A 568 28.32 -8.33 -0.20
C PRO A 568 27.71 -9.59 -0.86
N GLN A 569 26.56 -10.09 -0.40
CA GLN A 569 25.99 -11.42 -0.74
C GLN A 569 25.28 -11.51 -2.12
N PHE A 570 25.79 -10.78 -3.11
CA PHE A 570 25.35 -10.83 -4.50
C PHE A 570 26.37 -11.53 -5.41
N HIS A 571 26.99 -12.58 -4.88
CA HIS A 571 27.84 -13.52 -5.62
C HIS A 571 27.84 -14.88 -4.91
N ALA A 572 27.98 -15.97 -5.67
CA ALA A 572 28.05 -17.31 -5.13
C ALA A 572 29.42 -17.58 -4.49
N ILE A 573 29.43 -18.34 -3.38
CA ILE A 573 30.64 -18.85 -2.72
C ILE A 573 30.44 -20.34 -2.39
N PRO A 574 31.51 -21.16 -2.34
CA PRO A 574 31.40 -22.61 -2.14
C PRO A 574 30.64 -23.02 -0.87
N GLU A 575 30.74 -22.22 0.18
CA GLU A 575 30.04 -22.42 1.46
C GLU A 575 28.54 -22.25 1.30
N ASN A 576 28.08 -21.12 0.75
CA ASN A 576 26.67 -20.86 0.51
C ASN A 576 26.07 -21.88 -0.47
N ASP A 577 26.79 -22.24 -1.53
CA ASP A 577 26.35 -23.25 -2.48
C ASP A 577 26.13 -24.62 -1.82
N LYS A 578 27.01 -25.00 -0.87
CA LYS A 578 26.89 -26.21 -0.06
C LYS A 578 25.72 -26.15 0.93
N TRP A 579 25.41 -24.97 1.47
CA TRP A 579 24.38 -24.81 2.51
C TRP A 579 22.97 -24.62 1.97
N TRP A 580 22.84 -23.92 0.83
CA TRP A 580 21.58 -23.40 0.30
C TRP A 580 21.27 -23.85 -1.14
N GLY A 581 22.24 -24.45 -1.84
CA GLY A 581 22.12 -24.93 -3.22
C GLY A 581 23.01 -24.15 -4.20
N THR A 582 23.44 -24.82 -5.28
CA THR A 582 24.40 -24.28 -6.26
C THR A 582 23.97 -22.93 -6.86
N GLY A 583 24.88 -21.96 -6.88
CA GLY A 583 24.64 -20.61 -7.37
C GLY A 583 23.85 -19.72 -6.42
N PHE A 584 23.90 -19.96 -5.10
CA PHE A 584 23.11 -19.20 -4.14
C PHE A 584 23.61 -17.74 -4.03
N THR A 585 22.66 -16.80 -4.17
CA THR A 585 22.85 -15.37 -3.93
C THR A 585 21.57 -14.82 -3.31
N GLU A 586 21.57 -13.58 -2.82
CA GLU A 586 20.32 -12.98 -2.33
C GLU A 586 19.22 -12.84 -3.39
N TRP A 587 19.58 -12.78 -4.67
CA TRP A 587 18.61 -12.85 -5.78
C TRP A 587 17.81 -14.16 -5.81
N THR A 588 18.34 -15.24 -5.22
CA THR A 588 17.63 -16.52 -5.08
C THR A 588 16.43 -16.41 -4.13
N ASN A 589 16.46 -15.46 -3.18
CA ASN A 589 15.35 -15.15 -2.26
C ASN A 589 14.44 -14.05 -2.80
N VAL A 590 15.02 -13.00 -3.41
CA VAL A 590 14.28 -11.81 -3.89
C VAL A 590 13.37 -12.14 -5.09
N LYS A 591 13.90 -12.77 -6.14
CA LYS A 591 13.15 -13.05 -7.38
C LYS A 591 11.83 -13.82 -7.17
N PRO A 592 11.76 -14.88 -6.34
CA PRO A 592 10.52 -15.61 -6.10
C PRO A 592 9.65 -15.03 -4.97
N ALA A 593 9.99 -13.88 -4.39
CA ALA A 593 9.16 -13.26 -3.34
C ALA A 593 7.77 -12.90 -3.89
N GLN A 594 6.75 -12.91 -3.02
CA GLN A 594 5.34 -12.75 -3.42
C GLN A 594 4.60 -11.80 -2.46
N PRO A 595 3.61 -11.03 -2.95
CA PRO A 595 2.73 -10.22 -2.11
C PRO A 595 2.07 -11.05 -1.01
N GLN A 596 1.94 -10.48 0.20
CA GLN A 596 1.23 -11.12 1.32
C GLN A 596 -0.13 -10.47 1.60
N PHE A 597 -0.43 -9.34 0.96
CA PHE A 597 -1.71 -8.62 0.95
C PHE A 597 -1.78 -7.71 -0.30
N GLU A 598 -2.97 -7.18 -0.58
CA GLU A 598 -3.22 -6.23 -1.68
C GLU A 598 -2.35 -4.96 -1.52
N GLY A 599 -1.67 -4.54 -2.59
CA GLY A 599 -0.72 -3.41 -2.56
C GLY A 599 0.66 -3.70 -1.92
N HIS A 600 0.90 -4.90 -1.37
CA HIS A 600 2.21 -5.28 -0.83
C HIS A 600 3.27 -5.36 -1.94
N TYR A 601 4.39 -4.64 -1.80
CA TYR A 601 5.43 -4.63 -2.82
C TYR A 601 6.32 -5.87 -2.71
N GLN A 602 6.00 -6.94 -3.46
CA GLN A 602 6.91 -8.04 -3.73
C GLN A 602 6.62 -8.63 -5.12
N PRO A 603 7.63 -9.13 -5.86
CA PRO A 603 9.06 -8.98 -5.59
C PRO A 603 9.51 -7.51 -5.70
N HIS A 604 10.51 -7.12 -4.90
CA HIS A 604 11.28 -5.91 -5.17
C HIS A 604 12.21 -6.18 -6.38
N GLU A 605 11.99 -5.49 -7.49
CA GLU A 605 12.75 -5.71 -8.73
C GLU A 605 13.75 -4.56 -8.99
N PRO A 606 15.04 -4.83 -9.23
CA PRO A 606 16.04 -3.80 -9.53
C PRO A 606 15.83 -3.18 -10.92
N ASP A 607 15.95 -1.85 -10.98
CA ASP A 607 15.88 -1.06 -12.21
C ASP A 607 17.26 -1.03 -12.92
N VAL A 608 17.91 0.12 -13.07
CA VAL A 608 19.08 0.30 -13.98
C VAL A 608 20.30 -0.60 -13.72
N LEU A 609 20.43 -1.16 -12.51
CA LEU A 609 21.53 -2.06 -12.15
C LEU A 609 21.21 -3.53 -12.46
N GLY A 610 19.92 -3.88 -12.56
CA GLY A 610 19.44 -5.25 -12.75
C GLY A 610 19.90 -6.23 -11.66
N TYR A 611 19.70 -7.52 -11.94
CA TYR A 611 20.14 -8.61 -11.07
C TYR A 611 21.65 -8.88 -11.22
N TYR A 612 22.46 -8.02 -10.59
CA TYR A 612 23.91 -7.95 -10.77
C TYR A 612 24.72 -9.04 -10.04
N ASN A 613 26.03 -9.11 -10.33
CA ASN A 613 27.00 -9.95 -9.59
C ASN A 613 28.16 -9.07 -9.11
N LEU A 614 28.46 -9.07 -7.80
CA LEU A 614 29.51 -8.22 -7.21
C LEU A 614 30.96 -8.69 -7.43
N LEU A 615 31.16 -9.79 -8.17
CA LEU A 615 32.47 -10.08 -8.78
C LEU A 615 32.76 -9.16 -9.97
N ASP A 616 31.74 -8.53 -10.58
CA ASP A 616 31.92 -7.51 -11.61
C ASP A 616 32.17 -6.13 -10.98
N THR A 617 33.41 -5.66 -11.10
CA THR A 617 33.80 -4.31 -10.64
C THR A 617 33.06 -3.17 -11.33
N GLU A 618 32.52 -3.34 -12.54
CA GLU A 618 31.71 -2.30 -13.20
C GLU A 618 30.39 -2.03 -12.46
N VAL A 619 29.82 -3.05 -11.82
CA VAL A 619 28.65 -2.88 -10.95
C VAL A 619 29.01 -1.97 -9.77
N GLN A 620 30.15 -2.22 -9.13
CA GLN A 620 30.64 -1.38 -8.02
C GLN A 620 30.98 0.04 -8.47
N ARG A 621 31.54 0.23 -9.69
CA ARG A 621 31.78 1.58 -10.26
C ARG A 621 30.47 2.35 -10.46
N LYS A 622 29.42 1.69 -10.99
CA LYS A 622 28.09 2.29 -11.13
C LYS A 622 27.46 2.62 -9.77
N GLN A 623 27.58 1.73 -8.78
CA GLN A 623 27.10 1.99 -7.42
C GLN A 623 27.82 3.20 -6.80
N VAL A 624 29.13 3.35 -7.01
CA VAL A 624 29.91 4.53 -6.59
C VAL A 624 29.44 5.81 -7.29
N GLU A 625 29.22 5.78 -8.62
CA GLU A 625 28.70 6.93 -9.37
C GLU A 625 27.32 7.36 -8.83
N LEU A 626 26.41 6.39 -8.62
CA LEU A 626 25.08 6.66 -8.05
C LEU A 626 25.15 7.19 -6.62
N ALA A 627 25.94 6.57 -5.74
CA ALA A 627 26.13 7.04 -4.37
C ALA A 627 26.56 8.52 -4.33
N LYS A 628 27.58 8.88 -5.12
CA LYS A 628 28.08 10.26 -5.23
C LYS A 628 27.02 11.23 -5.79
N ASN A 629 26.35 10.86 -6.88
CA ASN A 629 25.36 11.68 -7.57
C ASN A 629 24.14 12.07 -6.70
N TYR A 630 23.94 11.38 -5.57
CA TYR A 630 22.82 11.58 -4.65
C TYR A 630 23.25 11.90 -3.21
N GLY A 631 24.54 12.13 -2.96
CA GLY A 631 25.06 12.62 -1.68
C GLY A 631 25.34 11.55 -0.61
N VAL A 632 25.37 10.26 -0.98
CA VAL A 632 25.88 9.20 -0.09
C VAL A 632 27.39 9.39 0.04
N GLY A 633 27.84 9.59 1.28
CA GLY A 633 29.22 9.93 1.62
C GLY A 633 30.13 8.73 1.90
N GLY A 634 29.58 7.51 1.95
CA GLY A 634 30.38 6.29 2.07
C GLY A 634 29.58 5.00 2.26
N PHE A 635 30.27 3.86 2.19
CA PHE A 635 29.70 2.53 2.46
C PHE A 635 30.28 1.88 3.71
N CYS A 636 29.43 1.24 4.50
CA CYS A 636 29.79 0.40 5.63
C CYS A 636 29.62 -1.07 5.23
N PHE A 637 30.71 -1.73 4.85
CA PHE A 637 30.67 -3.12 4.42
C PHE A 637 30.51 -4.05 5.61
N TYR A 638 29.62 -5.05 5.50
CA TYR A 638 29.67 -6.20 6.40
C TYR A 638 30.97 -6.97 6.18
N TYR A 639 31.71 -7.15 7.26
CA TYR A 639 32.95 -7.91 7.29
C TYR A 639 32.67 -9.25 7.96
N TYR A 640 32.71 -10.32 7.17
CA TYR A 640 32.46 -11.69 7.63
C TYR A 640 33.79 -12.41 7.83
N TRP A 641 34.17 -12.58 9.09
CA TRP A 641 35.40 -13.21 9.55
C TRP A 641 35.06 -14.16 10.70
N PHE A 642 35.56 -15.39 10.63
CA PHE A 642 35.24 -16.52 11.51
C PHE A 642 36.51 -17.30 11.83
N ASP A 643 37.07 -17.15 13.03
CA ASP A 643 38.27 -17.83 13.54
C ASP A 643 39.39 -18.00 12.46
N GLY A 644 39.77 -16.89 11.81
CA GLY A 644 40.80 -16.85 10.76
C GLY A 644 40.31 -17.07 9.31
N LYS A 645 39.04 -17.43 9.10
CA LYS A 645 38.44 -17.60 7.77
C LYS A 645 37.54 -16.42 7.41
N ARG A 646 37.75 -15.81 6.24
CA ARG A 646 36.82 -14.82 5.66
C ARG A 646 35.84 -15.47 4.69
N LEU A 647 34.66 -14.87 4.57
CA LEU A 647 33.62 -15.21 3.60
C LEU A 647 33.09 -13.93 2.95
N LEU A 648 32.57 -14.02 1.72
CA LEU A 648 32.02 -12.89 0.96
C LEU A 648 32.98 -11.69 0.83
N GLU A 649 34.30 -11.91 0.90
CA GLU A 649 35.30 -10.85 1.03
C GLU A 649 35.59 -10.10 -0.29
N LYS A 650 35.20 -10.66 -1.44
CA LYS A 650 35.57 -10.12 -2.76
C LYS A 650 35.13 -8.68 -3.00
N PRO A 651 33.89 -8.23 -2.66
CA PRO A 651 33.48 -6.85 -2.92
C PRO A 651 34.30 -5.81 -2.13
N VAL A 652 34.80 -6.16 -0.95
CA VAL A 652 35.64 -5.26 -0.14
C VAL A 652 37.13 -5.38 -0.49
N GLU A 653 37.60 -6.55 -0.95
CA GLU A 653 38.91 -6.69 -1.60
C GLU A 653 39.00 -5.90 -2.90
N ASN A 654 37.93 -5.88 -3.71
CA ASN A 654 37.84 -5.05 -4.92
C ASN A 654 38.06 -3.57 -4.55
N TYR A 655 37.39 -3.08 -3.50
CA TYR A 655 37.64 -1.73 -2.97
C TYR A 655 39.09 -1.51 -2.56
N LEU A 656 39.71 -2.44 -1.84
CA LEU A 656 41.12 -2.30 -1.41
C LEU A 656 42.09 -2.28 -2.60
N ASN A 657 41.87 -3.13 -3.61
CA ASN A 657 42.77 -3.32 -4.74
C ASN A 657 42.56 -2.29 -5.86
N ASP A 658 41.32 -1.86 -6.11
CA ASP A 658 40.96 -0.86 -7.11
C ASP A 658 40.73 0.50 -6.45
N LYS A 659 41.64 1.44 -6.73
CA LYS A 659 41.54 2.83 -6.22
C LYS A 659 40.57 3.70 -7.03
N SER A 660 40.04 3.22 -8.16
CA SER A 660 38.97 3.91 -8.91
C SER A 660 37.59 3.78 -8.24
N LEU A 661 37.42 2.83 -7.32
CA LEU A 661 36.29 2.76 -6.40
C LEU A 661 36.49 3.80 -5.28
N ASP A 662 36.40 5.07 -5.63
CA ASP A 662 36.89 6.21 -4.85
C ASP A 662 35.84 6.83 -3.91
N LEU A 663 34.84 6.04 -3.49
CA LEU A 663 33.93 6.39 -2.41
C LEU A 663 34.54 5.99 -1.04
N PRO A 664 34.43 6.81 0.01
CA PRO A 664 34.86 6.43 1.36
C PRO A 664 34.17 5.17 1.89
N PHE A 665 34.84 4.41 2.75
CA PHE A 665 34.26 3.19 3.32
C PHE A 665 34.73 2.87 4.75
N CYS A 666 33.95 2.09 5.50
CA CYS A 666 34.35 1.44 6.75
C CYS A 666 33.81 0.00 6.83
N LEU A 667 34.16 -0.70 7.90
CA LEU A 667 33.79 -2.10 8.13
C LEU A 667 32.94 -2.25 9.40
N CYS A 668 31.91 -3.09 9.31
CA CYS A 668 31.16 -3.62 10.44
C CYS A 668 31.38 -5.13 10.55
N TRP A 669 32.06 -5.59 11.60
CA TRP A 669 32.24 -7.02 11.84
C TRP A 669 30.93 -7.64 12.34
N ALA A 670 30.33 -8.49 11.51
CA ALA A 670 29.23 -9.37 11.89
C ALA A 670 29.80 -10.53 12.73
N ASN A 671 30.14 -10.25 13.99
CA ASN A 671 30.96 -11.09 14.86
C ASN A 671 30.19 -12.23 15.56
N GLU A 672 29.02 -12.61 15.03
CA GLU A 672 28.17 -13.68 15.56
C GLU A 672 28.31 -14.97 14.76
N ASN A 673 27.84 -16.10 15.32
CA ASN A 673 27.82 -17.39 14.62
C ASN A 673 26.93 -17.31 13.37
N TRP A 674 27.41 -17.84 12.23
CA TRP A 674 26.54 -18.04 11.08
C TRP A 674 25.70 -19.29 11.31
N SER A 675 24.39 -19.13 11.53
CA SER A 675 23.46 -20.26 11.68
C SER A 675 22.49 -20.40 10.49
N ARG A 676 21.79 -21.53 10.45
CA ARG A 676 20.85 -21.88 9.37
C ARG A 676 19.51 -21.13 9.46
N ARG A 677 19.35 -20.25 10.44
CA ARG A 677 18.20 -19.37 10.59
C ARG A 677 18.68 -17.92 10.61
N TRP A 678 18.02 -17.09 9.81
CA TRP A 678 18.21 -15.63 9.76
C TRP A 678 17.60 -14.93 11.00
N ASP A 679 17.84 -15.48 12.20
CA ASP A 679 17.34 -15.02 13.50
C ASP A 679 18.43 -14.93 14.59
N GLY A 680 19.67 -15.34 14.31
CA GLY A 680 20.80 -15.23 15.23
C GLY A 680 20.76 -16.20 16.42
N LEU A 681 19.89 -17.23 16.38
CA LEU A 681 19.78 -18.23 17.42
C LEU A 681 20.63 -19.48 17.12
N GLU A 682 21.15 -20.11 18.16
CA GLU A 682 22.27 -21.08 18.11
C GLU A 682 21.92 -22.49 17.59
N ASN A 683 20.69 -22.73 17.14
CA ASN A 683 20.29 -24.04 16.63
C ASN A 683 20.63 -24.16 15.13
N ASP A 684 21.51 -25.11 14.80
CA ASP A 684 22.17 -25.34 13.49
C ASP A 684 23.19 -24.26 13.08
N ILE A 685 24.37 -24.24 13.74
CA ILE A 685 25.53 -23.44 13.34
C ILE A 685 26.15 -23.99 12.03
N LEU A 686 26.31 -23.11 11.03
CA LEU A 686 26.98 -23.35 9.74
C LEU A 686 28.47 -22.95 9.78
N MET A 687 28.78 -21.86 10.48
CA MET A 687 30.15 -21.39 10.76
C MET A 687 30.19 -20.82 12.18
N GLY A 688 31.10 -21.34 13.01
CA GLY A 688 31.28 -20.91 14.39
C GLY A 688 32.24 -19.73 14.54
N GLN A 689 32.23 -19.14 15.73
CA GLN A 689 33.12 -18.07 16.17
C GLN A 689 33.41 -18.27 17.66
N ASN A 690 34.68 -18.35 18.07
CA ASN A 690 35.06 -18.71 19.44
C ASN A 690 35.65 -17.56 20.28
N HIS A 691 36.03 -16.43 19.67
CA HIS A 691 36.47 -15.20 20.35
C HIS A 691 37.59 -15.42 21.39
N CYS A 692 38.70 -16.04 20.98
CA CYS A 692 39.87 -16.21 21.85
C CYS A 692 40.96 -15.12 21.63
N PRO A 693 41.95 -14.96 22.53
CA PRO A 693 43.00 -13.94 22.40
C PRO A 693 43.85 -14.08 21.12
N GLU A 694 44.01 -15.30 20.61
CA GLU A 694 44.65 -15.56 19.32
C GLU A 694 43.80 -15.05 18.13
N ASP A 695 42.47 -15.17 18.23
CA ASP A 695 41.53 -14.60 17.24
C ASP A 695 41.53 -13.07 17.28
N ASP A 696 41.61 -12.46 18.47
CA ASP A 696 41.69 -11.00 18.62
C ASP A 696 42.87 -10.41 17.83
N LEU A 697 44.03 -11.09 17.82
CA LEU A 697 45.20 -10.71 17.03
C LEU A 697 44.97 -10.94 15.53
N ALA A 698 44.52 -12.14 15.15
CA ALA A 698 44.31 -12.50 13.76
C ALA A 698 43.24 -11.62 13.07
N PHE A 699 42.20 -11.22 13.83
CA PHE A 699 41.18 -10.29 13.38
C PHE A 699 41.78 -8.89 13.11
N ILE A 700 42.47 -8.27 14.07
CA ILE A 700 42.98 -6.91 13.88
C ILE A 700 44.07 -6.84 12.80
N GLU A 701 44.88 -7.89 12.66
CA GLU A 701 45.79 -8.07 11.53
C GLU A 701 45.06 -8.12 10.18
N SER A 702 43.93 -8.84 10.10
CA SER A 702 43.12 -8.92 8.88
C SER A 702 42.41 -7.61 8.51
N LEU A 703 42.17 -6.71 9.47
CA LEU A 703 41.65 -5.36 9.25
C LEU A 703 42.73 -4.36 8.84
N ALA A 704 43.97 -4.56 9.28
CA ALA A 704 45.06 -3.59 9.15
C ALA A 704 45.28 -3.01 7.73
N PRO A 705 45.15 -3.76 6.62
CA PRO A 705 45.28 -3.21 5.27
C PRO A 705 44.20 -2.17 4.94
N TYR A 706 42.97 -2.39 5.42
CA TYR A 706 41.83 -1.50 5.21
C TYR A 706 41.94 -0.24 6.07
N LEU A 707 42.33 -0.37 7.35
CA LEU A 707 42.51 0.77 8.27
C LEU A 707 43.64 1.74 7.83
N LYS A 708 44.54 1.27 6.96
CA LYS A 708 45.62 2.06 6.33
C LYS A 708 45.21 2.72 5.01
N ASP A 709 44.04 2.40 4.44
CA ASP A 709 43.55 3.05 3.23
C ASP A 709 43.16 4.51 3.50
N SER A 710 43.50 5.41 2.58
CA SER A 710 43.20 6.84 2.71
C SER A 710 41.72 7.17 2.54
N ARG A 711 40.94 6.28 1.91
CA ARG A 711 39.47 6.39 1.80
C ARG A 711 38.74 5.84 3.04
N TYR A 712 39.46 5.24 3.99
CA TYR A 712 38.83 4.64 5.16
C TYR A 712 38.19 5.72 6.06
N ILE A 713 36.91 5.56 6.41
CA ILE A 713 36.15 6.55 7.18
C ILE A 713 36.73 6.67 8.59
N ARG A 714 36.88 7.92 9.02
CA ARG A 714 37.50 8.30 10.29
C ARG A 714 36.55 9.16 11.11
N VAL A 715 36.74 9.11 12.43
CA VAL A 715 36.08 9.97 13.40
C VAL A 715 37.19 10.68 14.19
N ASP A 716 37.27 12.00 14.05
CA ASP A 716 38.35 12.81 14.61
C ASP A 716 39.75 12.27 14.23
N GLY A 717 39.88 11.83 12.96
CA GLY A 717 41.11 11.26 12.38
C GLY A 717 41.36 9.76 12.67
N LYS A 718 40.67 9.17 13.64
CA LYS A 718 40.79 7.74 14.03
C LYS A 718 40.00 6.83 13.09
N PRO A 719 40.52 5.71 12.57
CA PRO A 719 39.73 4.74 11.80
C PRO A 719 38.52 4.24 12.60
N LEU A 720 37.34 4.27 11.99
CA LEU A 720 36.10 3.74 12.58
C LEU A 720 36.01 2.22 12.42
N VAL A 721 35.98 1.48 13.52
CA VAL A 721 35.74 0.03 13.54
C VAL A 721 34.41 -0.22 14.23
N ILE A 722 33.46 -0.83 13.52
CA ILE A 722 32.12 -1.12 14.05
C ILE A 722 32.03 -2.62 14.34
N ILE A 723 31.51 -2.98 15.51
CA ILE A 723 31.27 -4.36 15.92
C ILE A 723 29.78 -4.58 16.13
N TYR A 724 29.25 -5.69 15.60
CA TYR A 724 27.81 -5.93 15.63
C TYR A 724 27.30 -6.26 17.04
N ARG A 725 27.98 -7.19 17.74
CA ARG A 725 27.61 -7.72 19.07
C ARG A 725 28.83 -7.87 19.99
N PRO A 726 29.35 -6.78 20.58
CA PRO A 726 30.46 -6.84 21.54
C PRO A 726 30.18 -7.68 22.80
N GLY A 727 28.91 -7.96 23.13
CA GLY A 727 28.57 -8.85 24.25
C GLY A 727 28.99 -10.31 24.08
N LEU A 728 29.50 -10.71 22.90
CA LEU A 728 30.02 -12.05 22.63
C LEU A 728 31.50 -12.23 23.03
N PHE A 729 32.25 -11.17 23.31
CA PHE A 729 33.64 -11.29 23.77
C PHE A 729 33.71 -11.72 25.25
N PRO A 730 34.67 -12.58 25.64
CA PRO A 730 34.94 -12.89 27.05
C PRO A 730 35.41 -11.68 27.88
N ASP A 731 36.20 -10.77 27.28
CA ASP A 731 36.62 -9.48 27.87
C ASP A 731 36.65 -8.38 26.79
N PRO A 732 35.49 -7.77 26.43
CA PRO A 732 35.42 -6.73 25.40
C PRO A 732 36.28 -5.50 25.73
N VAL A 733 36.48 -5.19 27.01
CA VAL A 733 37.29 -4.05 27.48
C VAL A 733 38.77 -4.34 27.28
N GLY A 734 39.22 -5.56 27.57
CA GLY A 734 40.57 -6.07 27.30
C GLY A 734 40.87 -6.10 25.80
N THR A 735 40.01 -6.76 25.01
CA THR A 735 40.09 -6.84 23.54
C THR A 735 40.18 -5.44 22.91
N GLY A 736 39.30 -4.51 23.30
CA GLY A 736 39.30 -3.14 22.78
C GLY A 736 40.53 -2.30 23.19
N LYS A 737 41.22 -2.63 24.29
CA LYS A 737 42.51 -2.03 24.66
C LYS A 737 43.66 -2.63 23.85
N PHE A 738 43.64 -3.95 23.67
CA PHE A 738 44.63 -4.70 22.90
C PHE A 738 44.66 -4.23 21.44
N TRP A 739 43.52 -4.18 20.75
CA TRP A 739 43.45 -3.67 19.37
C TRP A 739 43.97 -2.24 19.22
N ARG A 740 43.60 -1.33 20.14
CA ARG A 740 44.12 0.04 20.15
C ARG A 740 45.63 0.09 20.34
N GLN A 741 46.20 -0.76 21.19
CA GLN A 741 47.66 -0.87 21.35
C GLN A 741 48.33 -1.40 20.08
N TRP A 742 47.85 -2.52 19.55
CA TRP A 742 48.38 -3.16 18.35
C TRP A 742 48.34 -2.20 17.14
N CYS A 743 47.25 -1.45 16.95
CA CYS A 743 47.12 -0.45 15.89
C CYS A 743 48.12 0.71 16.01
N ARG A 744 48.39 1.20 17.24
CA ARG A 744 49.42 2.23 17.47
C ARG A 744 50.82 1.71 17.16
N GLU A 745 51.13 0.48 17.58
CA GLU A 745 52.43 -0.17 17.35
C GLU A 745 52.66 -0.49 15.86
N ASN A 746 51.61 -0.80 15.10
CA ASN A 746 51.68 -1.16 13.68
C ASN A 746 51.42 0.00 12.70
N GLY A 747 51.52 1.25 13.16
CA GLY A 747 51.48 2.45 12.33
C GLY A 747 50.09 2.83 11.79
N ILE A 748 49.01 2.35 12.41
CA ILE A 748 47.62 2.75 12.11
C ILE A 748 47.23 3.96 12.98
N GLY A 749 47.78 4.03 14.19
CA GLY A 749 47.44 5.05 15.19
C GLY A 749 46.30 4.62 16.10
N GLU A 750 45.59 5.60 16.66
CA GLU A 750 44.42 5.36 17.50
C GLU A 750 43.18 5.01 16.67
N ILE A 751 42.35 4.08 17.14
CA ILE A 751 41.09 3.67 16.48
C ILE A 751 39.87 4.10 17.29
N HIS A 752 38.75 4.31 16.60
CA HIS A 752 37.45 4.61 17.19
C HIS A 752 36.58 3.36 17.14
N LEU A 753 36.25 2.80 18.30
CA LEU A 753 35.44 1.59 18.43
C LEU A 753 33.97 1.98 18.60
N ALA A 754 33.10 1.42 17.76
CA ALA A 754 31.65 1.59 17.87
C ALA A 754 30.94 0.23 17.92
N LEU A 755 29.80 0.16 18.61
CA LEU A 755 28.90 -0.98 18.52
C LEU A 755 27.62 -0.64 17.75
N THR A 756 26.96 -1.65 17.17
CA THR A 756 25.60 -1.48 16.64
C THR A 756 24.55 -1.68 17.73
N HIS A 757 23.54 -0.81 17.78
CA HIS A 757 22.32 -1.03 18.58
C HIS A 757 21.34 -1.97 17.84
N SER A 758 21.82 -3.12 17.38
CA SER A 758 21.01 -4.17 16.72
C SER A 758 20.31 -5.05 17.76
N PHE A 759 21.08 -5.72 18.61
CA PHE A 759 20.58 -6.56 19.72
C PHE A 759 21.03 -6.04 21.08
N GLU A 760 22.17 -5.36 21.13
CA GLU A 760 22.72 -4.78 22.35
C GLU A 760 21.89 -3.58 22.83
N LYS A 761 21.83 -3.41 24.15
CA LYS A 761 21.28 -2.21 24.83
C LYS A 761 22.26 -1.60 25.83
N THR A 762 23.41 -2.24 26.00
CA THR A 762 24.47 -1.85 26.94
C THR A 762 25.18 -0.58 26.44
N PRO A 763 25.39 0.44 27.28
CA PRO A 763 26.17 1.62 26.93
C PRO A 763 27.58 1.29 26.41
N PRO A 764 28.11 2.04 25.43
CA PRO A 764 29.40 1.74 24.79
C PRO A 764 30.58 1.73 25.77
N HIS A 765 30.54 2.57 26.79
CA HIS A 765 31.63 2.71 27.75
C HIS A 765 31.81 1.47 28.65
N GLU A 766 30.77 0.65 28.85
CA GLU A 766 30.86 -0.61 29.61
C GLU A 766 31.70 -1.65 28.85
N TYR A 767 31.69 -1.61 27.52
CA TYR A 767 32.59 -2.39 26.66
C TYR A 767 33.93 -1.69 26.37
N GLY A 768 34.16 -0.49 26.90
CA GLY A 768 35.36 0.32 26.61
C GLY A 768 35.37 0.91 25.19
N TYR A 769 34.19 1.02 24.56
CA TYR A 769 34.00 1.54 23.21
C TYR A 769 33.63 3.04 23.24
N ASP A 770 33.84 3.73 22.13
CA ASP A 770 33.74 5.19 22.04
C ASP A 770 32.31 5.68 21.70
N SER A 771 31.55 4.90 20.92
CA SER A 771 30.22 5.32 20.45
C SER A 771 29.28 4.17 20.06
N VAL A 772 28.06 4.54 19.68
CA VAL A 772 27.03 3.65 19.13
C VAL A 772 26.65 4.07 17.70
N VAL A 773 26.33 3.08 16.86
CA VAL A 773 25.60 3.25 15.61
C VAL A 773 24.19 2.68 15.78
N GLU A 774 23.17 3.53 15.59
CA GLU A 774 21.77 3.08 15.54
C GLU A 774 21.53 2.21 14.29
N PHE A 775 20.83 1.09 14.46
CA PHE A 775 20.59 0.11 13.40
C PHE A 775 19.09 -0.22 13.26
N PRO A 776 18.25 0.71 12.76
CA PRO A 776 16.82 0.45 12.60
C PRO A 776 16.54 -0.60 11.50
N PRO A 777 15.40 -1.32 11.61
CA PRO A 777 14.32 -1.14 12.59
C PRO A 777 14.58 -1.80 13.95
N ASN A 778 15.74 -2.42 14.19
CA ASN A 778 16.03 -3.11 15.44
C ASN A 778 15.99 -2.15 16.65
N ASN A 779 15.69 -2.70 17.83
CA ASN A 779 15.54 -1.97 19.10
C ASN A 779 14.49 -0.83 19.13
N THR A 780 13.73 -0.59 18.05
CA THR A 780 12.80 0.54 18.00
C THR A 780 11.45 0.29 18.69
N GLY A 781 10.95 -0.94 18.79
CA GLY A 781 9.65 -1.23 19.44
C GLY A 781 8.47 -0.59 18.71
N ILE A 782 8.20 -1.04 17.49
CA ILE A 782 7.16 -0.54 16.59
C ILE A 782 5.81 -1.22 16.90
N PRO A 783 4.66 -0.51 16.85
CA PRO A 783 3.35 -1.13 16.97
C PRO A 783 3.10 -2.18 15.88
N ASN A 784 2.62 -3.37 16.27
CA ASN A 784 2.12 -4.37 15.33
C ASN A 784 0.70 -3.98 14.90
N ILE A 785 0.50 -3.88 13.58
CA ILE A 785 -0.76 -3.49 12.93
C ILE A 785 -1.32 -4.59 12.02
N THR A 786 -0.83 -5.83 12.12
CA THR A 786 -1.23 -6.97 11.26
C THR A 786 -2.75 -7.12 11.15
N ALA A 787 -3.47 -6.97 12.27
CA ALA A 787 -4.93 -7.08 12.33
C ALA A 787 -5.70 -5.88 11.72
N GLN A 788 -5.00 -4.84 11.29
CA GLN A 788 -5.56 -3.63 10.66
C GLN A 788 -5.39 -3.63 9.13
N ILE A 789 -4.55 -4.52 8.59
CA ILE A 789 -4.31 -4.62 7.15
C ILE A 789 -5.36 -5.54 6.54
N GLU A 790 -6.04 -5.06 5.50
CA GLU A 790 -7.03 -5.84 4.77
C GLU A 790 -6.36 -6.75 3.73
N GLY A 791 -7.02 -7.84 3.34
CA GLY A 791 -6.55 -8.71 2.27
C GLY A 791 -5.28 -9.52 2.58
N VAL A 792 -4.84 -9.58 3.84
CA VAL A 792 -3.72 -10.45 4.27
C VAL A 792 -4.06 -11.91 3.98
N ASN A 793 -3.15 -12.58 3.26
CA ASN A 793 -3.26 -13.98 2.90
C ASN A 793 -3.44 -14.86 4.15
N GLU A 794 -4.41 -15.77 4.13
CA GLU A 794 -4.81 -16.60 5.26
C GLU A 794 -3.67 -17.48 5.82
N ASP A 795 -2.65 -17.77 5.00
CA ASP A 795 -1.47 -18.54 5.41
C ASP A 795 -0.25 -17.69 5.81
N PHE A 796 -0.39 -16.36 5.87
CA PHE A 796 0.62 -15.46 6.41
C PHE A 796 0.66 -15.52 7.95
N ALA A 797 1.71 -16.16 8.47
CA ALA A 797 2.04 -16.27 9.88
C ALA A 797 3.16 -15.30 10.31
N GLY A 798 3.33 -14.19 9.58
CA GLY A 798 4.32 -13.15 9.85
C GLY A 798 3.79 -12.04 10.75
N SER A 799 4.33 -10.83 10.61
CA SER A 799 3.84 -9.65 11.34
C SER A 799 4.06 -8.37 10.56
N ILE A 800 3.05 -7.49 10.58
CA ILE A 800 3.07 -6.18 9.93
C ILE A 800 3.11 -5.09 11.00
N TYR A 801 3.96 -4.08 10.80
CA TYR A 801 4.25 -3.00 11.75
C TYR A 801 4.08 -1.61 11.08
N ASP A 802 3.72 -0.58 11.86
CA ASP A 802 3.60 0.80 11.35
C ASP A 802 4.97 1.47 11.18
N TRP A 803 5.48 1.55 9.94
CA TRP A 803 6.74 2.24 9.66
C TRP A 803 6.68 3.74 10.03
N GLY A 804 5.52 4.40 9.87
CA GLY A 804 5.35 5.83 10.10
C GLY A 804 5.58 6.28 11.55
N THR A 805 5.51 5.34 12.51
CA THR A 805 5.89 5.59 13.91
C THR A 805 7.38 5.97 14.05
N LEU A 806 8.27 5.49 13.18
CA LEU A 806 9.70 5.83 13.22
C LEU A 806 9.94 7.32 12.93
N VAL A 807 9.25 7.85 11.92
CA VAL A 807 9.35 9.26 11.52
C VAL A 807 8.85 10.16 12.62
N LYS A 808 7.66 9.90 13.17
CA LYS A 808 7.07 10.67 14.28
C LYS A 808 8.02 10.76 15.48
N ARG A 809 8.69 9.67 15.84
CA ARG A 809 9.68 9.65 16.93
C ARG A 809 10.96 10.42 16.62
N SER A 810 11.33 10.56 15.35
CA SER A 810 12.49 11.36 14.94
C SER A 810 12.25 12.87 14.99
N GLU A 811 10.98 13.32 15.07
CA GLU A 811 10.65 14.75 15.15
C GLU A 811 11.05 15.36 16.51
N ASP A 812 11.11 14.56 17.57
CA ASP A 812 11.66 14.93 18.88
C ASP A 812 12.62 13.85 19.40
N TYR A 813 13.84 13.85 18.85
CA TYR A 813 14.90 12.93 19.25
C TYR A 813 15.33 13.17 20.70
N THR A 814 15.24 12.14 21.54
CA THR A 814 15.83 12.14 22.88
C THR A 814 17.35 12.33 22.80
N THR A 815 17.90 13.12 23.72
CA THR A 815 19.35 13.35 23.84
C THR A 815 20.01 12.12 24.47
N PRO A 816 20.91 11.40 23.77
CA PRO A 816 21.57 10.22 24.35
C PRO A 816 22.65 10.62 25.37
N GLU A 817 22.90 9.76 26.35
CA GLU A 817 23.91 9.98 27.41
C GLU A 817 25.37 9.81 26.92
N TYR A 818 25.56 9.23 25.73
CA TYR A 818 26.84 8.91 25.12
C TYR A 818 26.83 9.22 23.61
N PRO A 819 27.99 9.21 22.91
CA PRO A 819 28.05 9.46 21.47
C PRO A 819 27.24 8.42 20.68
N VAL A 820 26.24 8.89 19.94
CA VAL A 820 25.38 8.08 19.06
C VAL A 820 25.36 8.71 17.66
N PHE A 821 25.78 7.92 16.66
CA PHE A 821 25.50 8.16 15.25
C PHE A 821 24.09 7.69 14.93
N ARG A 822 23.25 8.60 14.41
CA ARG A 822 21.85 8.29 14.11
C ARG A 822 21.72 7.32 12.94
N GLY A 823 20.66 6.51 12.97
CA GLY A 823 20.37 5.49 11.98
C GLY A 823 18.96 5.67 11.41
N VAL A 824 18.80 5.44 10.11
CA VAL A 824 17.51 5.39 9.41
C VAL A 824 17.45 4.17 8.48
N CYS A 825 16.25 3.75 8.08
CA CYS A 825 16.05 2.76 7.00
C CYS A 825 14.99 3.27 6.01
N PRO A 826 15.12 3.02 4.69
CA PRO A 826 14.14 3.49 3.71
C PRO A 826 12.83 2.70 3.79
N SER A 827 12.90 1.41 4.11
CA SER A 827 11.78 0.48 4.27
C SER A 827 12.29 -0.78 5.00
N TRP A 828 11.41 -1.74 5.26
CA TRP A 828 11.79 -3.06 5.75
C TRP A 828 10.72 -4.11 5.43
N ASP A 829 11.11 -5.18 4.75
CA ASP A 829 10.31 -6.38 4.53
C ASP A 829 11.23 -7.58 4.28
N ASN A 830 11.30 -8.51 5.24
CA ASN A 830 12.10 -9.74 5.10
C ASN A 830 11.31 -10.98 4.63
N THR A 831 10.16 -10.79 3.98
CA THR A 831 9.38 -11.89 3.37
C THR A 831 10.11 -12.58 2.22
N ALA A 832 11.07 -11.95 1.54
CA ALA A 832 11.91 -12.67 0.58
C ALA A 832 12.70 -13.83 1.25
N ARG A 833 13.29 -13.58 2.44
CA ARG A 833 13.99 -14.62 3.23
C ARG A 833 13.04 -15.53 4.00
N LYS A 834 12.03 -14.96 4.68
CA LYS A 834 11.17 -15.65 5.66
C LYS A 834 9.80 -16.09 5.10
N LYS A 835 9.51 -15.76 3.85
CA LYS A 835 8.25 -16.07 3.14
C LYS A 835 7.05 -15.62 3.99
N LYS A 836 6.09 -16.52 4.17
CA LYS A 836 4.88 -16.33 4.98
C LYS A 836 5.11 -16.05 6.47
N LYS A 837 6.36 -16.03 6.95
CA LYS A 837 6.75 -15.72 8.34
C LYS A 837 7.59 -14.44 8.45
N GLY A 838 7.59 -13.60 7.41
CA GLY A 838 8.33 -12.35 7.40
C GLY A 838 7.75 -11.25 8.31
N SER A 839 8.59 -10.27 8.61
CA SER A 839 8.21 -9.02 9.26
C SER A 839 8.23 -7.89 8.25
N ILE A 840 7.10 -7.21 8.10
CA ILE A 840 6.84 -6.15 7.12
C ILE A 840 6.62 -4.84 7.88
N LEU A 841 7.32 -3.77 7.50
CA LEU A 841 7.03 -2.42 7.99
C LEU A 841 6.22 -1.67 6.92
N TYR A 842 4.91 -1.64 7.13
CA TYR A 842 3.94 -1.07 6.21
C TYR A 842 3.90 0.46 6.33
N GLY A 843 3.58 1.13 5.21
CA GLY A 843 3.38 2.58 5.16
C GLY A 843 4.65 3.41 4.98
N SER A 844 5.79 2.82 4.56
CA SER A 844 6.93 3.63 4.14
C SER A 844 6.68 4.37 2.81
N SER A 845 7.37 5.50 2.62
CA SER A 845 7.47 6.18 1.33
C SER A 845 8.73 7.06 1.26
N PRO A 846 9.26 7.36 0.06
CA PRO A 846 10.43 8.22 -0.12
C PRO A 846 10.30 9.58 0.59
N ARG A 847 9.09 10.16 0.58
CA ARG A 847 8.77 11.43 1.24
C ARG A 847 8.95 11.37 2.76
N GLN A 848 8.53 10.28 3.39
CA GLN A 848 8.65 10.13 4.83
C GLN A 848 10.08 9.74 5.23
N TYR A 849 10.76 8.93 4.42
CA TYR A 849 12.19 8.65 4.57
C TYR A 849 13.04 9.93 4.49
N GLN A 850 12.77 10.82 3.53
CA GLN A 850 13.40 12.14 3.45
C GLN A 850 13.26 12.93 4.77
N ASN A 851 12.06 12.92 5.37
CA ASN A 851 11.80 13.62 6.63
C ASN A 851 12.61 13.03 7.79
N TRP A 852 12.65 11.70 7.91
CA TRP A 852 13.39 11.01 8.96
C TRP A 852 14.90 11.22 8.81
N LEU A 853 15.45 11.07 7.60
CA LEU A 853 16.86 11.33 7.33
C LEU A 853 17.23 12.80 7.62
N PHE A 854 16.39 13.76 7.22
CA PHE A 854 16.60 15.17 7.58
C PHE A 854 16.66 15.37 9.10
N ASN A 855 15.72 14.78 9.85
CA ASN A 855 15.69 14.88 11.32
C ASN A 855 16.98 14.29 11.94
N ALA A 856 17.44 13.14 11.44
CA ALA A 856 18.67 12.49 11.87
C ALA A 856 19.93 13.33 11.58
N ILE A 857 20.00 13.97 10.41
CA ILE A 857 21.08 14.90 10.03
C ILE A 857 21.05 16.16 10.90
N ALA A 858 19.86 16.74 11.15
CA ALA A 858 19.70 17.94 11.95
C ALA A 858 20.12 17.72 13.41
N ASP A 859 19.67 16.63 14.03
CA ASP A 859 20.07 16.25 15.39
C ASP A 859 21.59 15.95 15.47
N THR A 860 22.13 15.21 14.50
CA THR A 860 23.57 14.93 14.42
C THR A 860 24.38 16.23 14.29
N SER A 861 23.95 17.17 13.44
CA SER A 861 24.62 18.47 13.24
C SER A 861 24.57 19.36 14.48
N LYS A 862 23.50 19.26 15.27
CA LYS A 862 23.30 19.99 16.54
C LYS A 862 24.17 19.43 17.67
N ARG A 863 24.25 18.11 17.80
CA ARG A 863 24.97 17.44 18.90
C ARG A 863 26.46 17.26 18.63
N TRP A 864 26.85 16.94 17.41
CA TRP A 864 28.22 16.55 17.07
C TRP A 864 29.07 17.76 16.66
N LYS A 865 30.02 18.12 17.53
CA LYS A 865 30.89 19.29 17.35
C LYS A 865 32.13 19.05 16.47
N GLY A 866 32.54 17.78 16.29
CA GLY A 866 33.59 17.41 15.35
C GLY A 866 33.15 17.55 13.89
N THR A 867 34.11 17.52 12.96
CA THR A 867 33.84 17.61 11.51
C THR A 867 33.32 16.29 10.92
N ASP A 868 33.61 15.16 11.54
CA ASP A 868 33.16 13.83 11.10
C ASP A 868 31.76 13.49 11.63
N ARG A 869 30.79 14.29 11.18
CA ARG A 869 29.37 14.07 11.43
C ARG A 869 28.86 12.95 10.52
N LEU A 870 28.46 11.82 11.10
CA LEU A 870 28.00 10.64 10.36
C LEU A 870 26.53 10.32 10.70
N VAL A 871 25.74 9.98 9.67
CA VAL A 871 24.41 9.39 9.80
C VAL A 871 24.39 8.10 9.00
N PHE A 872 23.87 7.01 9.56
CA PHE A 872 23.84 5.71 8.91
C PHE A 872 22.49 5.42 8.27
N VAL A 873 22.51 4.75 7.11
CA VAL A 873 21.32 4.21 6.45
C VAL A 873 21.46 2.70 6.35
N ASN A 874 20.47 1.97 6.87
CA ASN A 874 20.29 0.55 6.65
C ASN A 874 19.24 0.36 5.52
N ALA A 875 19.61 0.15 4.25
CA ALA A 875 20.96 -0.03 3.70
C ALA A 875 21.08 0.56 2.28
N TRP A 876 22.25 0.38 1.64
CA TRP A 876 22.41 0.57 0.21
C TRP A 876 21.63 -0.49 -0.59
N ASN A 877 21.86 -1.77 -0.28
CA ASN A 877 21.41 -2.91 -1.09
C ASN A 877 20.90 -4.12 -0.28
N GLU A 878 20.17 -3.91 0.82
CA GLU A 878 19.44 -5.00 1.50
C GLU A 878 18.15 -5.37 0.75
N TRP A 879 18.28 -6.03 -0.39
CA TRP A 879 17.15 -6.35 -1.26
C TRP A 879 16.19 -7.38 -0.65
N ALA A 880 16.68 -8.37 0.09
CA ALA A 880 15.81 -9.41 0.66
C ALA A 880 15.21 -9.04 2.04
N GLU A 881 15.63 -7.90 2.60
CA GLU A 881 14.93 -7.19 3.68
C GLU A 881 14.22 -5.93 3.18
N GLY A 882 14.07 -5.73 1.87
CA GLY A 882 13.35 -4.61 1.27
C GLY A 882 13.88 -3.24 1.72
N ALA A 883 15.13 -3.16 2.17
CA ALA A 883 15.75 -2.01 2.83
C ALA A 883 16.93 -1.49 1.99
N HIS A 884 16.67 -1.18 0.72
CA HIS A 884 17.67 -0.68 -0.23
C HIS A 884 17.41 0.78 -0.61
N LEU A 885 18.49 1.50 -0.94
CA LEU A 885 18.46 2.77 -1.66
C LEU A 885 18.72 2.59 -3.16
N GLU A 886 19.19 1.41 -3.59
CA GLU A 886 19.35 1.11 -5.01
C GLU A 886 18.02 1.22 -5.76
N PRO A 887 18.01 1.76 -7.01
CA PRO A 887 16.78 1.97 -7.77
C PRO A 887 16.00 0.70 -8.07
N ASP A 888 14.68 0.76 -7.88
CA ASP A 888 13.74 -0.34 -8.14
C ASP A 888 12.69 0.01 -9.21
N ALA A 889 11.97 -0.99 -9.70
CA ALA A 889 10.99 -0.84 -10.78
C ALA A 889 9.73 -0.02 -10.38
N ARG A 890 9.45 0.20 -9.09
CA ARG A 890 8.26 0.91 -8.60
C ARG A 890 8.52 2.40 -8.35
N TYR A 891 9.67 2.71 -7.77
CA TYR A 891 10.07 4.05 -7.32
C TYR A 891 11.20 4.65 -8.16
N GLY A 892 11.94 3.82 -8.89
CA GLY A 892 13.15 4.23 -9.59
C GLY A 892 14.12 4.91 -8.61
N PHE A 893 14.44 6.16 -8.88
CA PHE A 893 15.41 6.96 -8.13
C PHE A 893 14.80 7.76 -6.97
N ALA A 894 13.52 7.54 -6.62
CA ALA A 894 12.83 8.38 -5.63
C ALA A 894 13.47 8.35 -4.24
N TYR A 895 13.96 7.20 -3.75
CA TYR A 895 14.68 7.11 -2.47
C TYR A 895 16.05 7.81 -2.49
N LEU A 896 16.73 7.81 -3.64
CA LEU A 896 17.97 8.55 -3.83
C LEU A 896 17.73 10.07 -3.91
N GLU A 897 16.71 10.52 -4.63
CA GLU A 897 16.29 11.94 -4.61
C GLU A 897 15.84 12.38 -3.21
N ALA A 898 15.14 11.53 -2.46
CA ALA A 898 14.80 11.76 -1.06
C ALA A 898 16.06 11.91 -0.18
N THR A 899 17.09 11.10 -0.41
CA THR A 899 18.40 11.23 0.27
C THR A 899 19.02 12.60 -0.03
N ARG A 900 19.09 12.99 -1.31
CA ARG A 900 19.61 14.29 -1.74
C ARG A 900 18.83 15.46 -1.14
N ASN A 901 17.49 15.42 -1.20
CA ASN A 901 16.63 16.48 -0.67
C ASN A 901 16.74 16.64 0.86
N ALA A 902 16.93 15.55 1.61
CA ALA A 902 17.18 15.61 3.05
C ALA A 902 18.49 16.34 3.39
N LEU A 903 19.55 16.05 2.64
CA LEU A 903 20.85 16.72 2.77
C LEU A 903 20.74 18.21 2.44
N LEU A 904 20.11 18.57 1.32
CA LEU A 904 19.93 19.97 0.90
C LEU A 904 19.11 20.77 1.89
N LYS A 905 18.03 20.19 2.42
CA LYS A 905 17.25 20.83 3.48
C LYS A 905 18.10 21.06 4.74
N ALA A 906 18.97 20.12 5.09
CA ALA A 906 19.87 20.30 6.22
C ALA A 906 20.98 21.34 5.95
N SER A 907 21.49 21.47 4.72
CA SER A 907 22.43 22.54 4.33
C SER A 907 21.79 23.92 4.49
N LEU A 908 20.56 24.09 3.98
CA LEU A 908 19.71 25.27 4.21
C LEU A 908 19.52 25.57 5.71
N CYS A 909 19.45 24.54 6.56
CA CYS A 909 19.39 24.72 8.01
C CYS A 909 20.71 25.21 8.62
N LEU A 910 21.86 24.84 8.07
CA LEU A 910 23.17 25.29 8.56
C LEU A 910 23.57 26.69 8.09
N GLU A 911 23.20 27.10 6.87
CA GLU A 911 23.55 28.43 6.33
C GLU A 911 23.12 29.59 7.25
N GLN A 912 22.02 29.43 7.98
CA GLN A 912 21.53 30.39 8.99
C GLN A 912 22.52 30.66 10.11
N ASN A 913 23.21 29.60 10.55
CA ASN A 913 24.05 29.60 11.74
C ASN A 913 25.46 30.10 11.43
N LYS A 914 25.81 30.29 10.15
CA LYS A 914 27.05 30.94 9.71
C LYS A 914 26.88 32.46 9.72
N SER A 915 27.27 33.07 10.83
CA SER A 915 27.14 34.52 11.07
C SER A 915 28.10 35.42 10.26
N SER A 916 28.85 34.91 9.27
CA SER A 916 29.77 35.71 8.44
C SER A 916 30.22 34.99 7.16
N VAL A 917 30.62 35.79 6.15
CA VAL A 917 31.31 35.44 4.88
C VAL A 917 30.42 34.83 3.77
N ASP A 918 30.30 35.37 2.53
CA ASP A 918 30.76 36.68 2.01
C ASP A 918 30.01 37.27 0.78
N ASN A 919 28.81 36.80 0.41
CA ASN A 919 28.09 37.37 -0.75
C ASN A 919 26.60 37.65 -0.52
N ASP A 920 26.31 38.85 0.00
CA ASP A 920 24.94 39.40 0.07
C ASP A 920 24.38 39.83 -1.30
N THR A 921 25.18 39.75 -2.38
CA THR A 921 24.76 40.09 -3.74
C THR A 921 23.58 39.23 -4.18
N LEU A 922 22.45 39.88 -4.44
CA LEU A 922 21.25 39.25 -5.00
C LEU A 922 21.48 38.94 -6.49
N ALA A 923 21.25 37.69 -6.89
CA ALA A 923 21.26 37.32 -8.29
C ALA A 923 19.90 37.70 -8.92
N VAL A 924 19.89 38.75 -9.74
CA VAL A 924 18.69 39.19 -10.45
C VAL A 924 18.65 38.50 -11.81
N VAL A 925 17.76 37.53 -11.95
CA VAL A 925 17.65 36.67 -13.13
C VAL A 925 16.57 37.22 -14.06
N VAL A 926 16.92 37.55 -15.30
CA VAL A 926 15.98 38.17 -16.25
C VAL A 926 15.95 37.40 -17.56
N HIS A 927 14.79 36.88 -17.95
CA HIS A 927 14.59 36.47 -19.35
C HIS A 927 14.14 37.67 -20.20
N SER A 928 15.01 38.11 -21.11
CA SER A 928 14.86 39.30 -21.96
C SER A 928 14.47 38.93 -23.39
N PHE A 929 13.18 38.66 -23.59
CA PHE A 929 12.56 38.54 -24.91
C PHE A 929 12.30 39.92 -25.57
N TYR A 930 12.07 40.96 -24.75
CA TYR A 930 11.86 42.35 -25.19
C TYR A 930 12.95 43.27 -24.63
N PRO A 931 14.04 43.54 -25.38
CA PRO A 931 15.19 44.31 -24.88
C PRO A 931 14.85 45.72 -24.36
N ASP A 932 13.84 46.39 -24.92
CA ASP A 932 13.40 47.70 -24.45
C ASP A 932 12.79 47.67 -23.04
N ILE A 933 12.18 46.55 -22.64
CA ILE A 933 11.69 46.34 -21.27
C ILE A 933 12.83 45.98 -20.32
N LEU A 934 13.92 45.36 -20.80
CA LEU A 934 15.12 45.12 -19.99
C LEU A 934 15.77 46.45 -19.55
N GLU A 935 15.83 47.45 -20.44
CA GLU A 935 16.35 48.78 -20.09
C GLU A 935 15.48 49.46 -19.01
N GLU A 936 14.16 49.27 -19.04
CA GLU A 936 13.23 49.71 -17.98
C GLU A 936 13.47 48.99 -16.64
N ILE A 937 13.65 47.65 -16.65
CA ILE A 937 13.98 46.87 -15.45
C ILE A 937 15.28 47.38 -14.82
N ILE A 938 16.32 47.60 -15.63
CA ILE A 938 17.62 48.11 -15.16
C ILE A 938 17.47 49.50 -14.52
N GLU A 939 16.67 50.38 -15.11
CA GLU A 939 16.39 51.71 -14.54
C GLU A 939 15.57 51.64 -13.24
N ARG A 940 14.62 50.71 -13.12
CA ARG A 940 13.91 50.43 -11.85
C ARG A 940 14.87 49.88 -10.78
N LEU A 941 15.77 48.97 -11.13
CA LEU A 941 16.79 48.42 -10.22
C LEU A 941 17.75 49.53 -9.72
N LYS A 942 18.24 50.40 -10.61
CA LYS A 942 19.07 51.57 -10.23
C LYS A 942 18.38 52.47 -9.20
N LYS A 943 17.08 52.73 -9.36
CA LYS A 943 16.27 53.55 -8.45
C LYS A 943 16.13 52.98 -7.04
N THR A 944 16.35 51.68 -6.83
CA THR A 944 16.36 51.09 -5.48
C THR A 944 17.57 51.52 -4.64
N GLY A 945 18.63 52.02 -5.27
CA GLY A 945 19.90 52.33 -4.61
C GLY A 945 20.71 51.10 -4.17
N ASN A 946 20.25 49.88 -4.48
CA ASN A 946 20.95 48.66 -4.12
C ASN A 946 22.14 48.41 -5.05
N THR A 947 23.35 48.36 -4.47
CA THR A 947 24.62 48.14 -5.19
C THR A 947 25.09 46.69 -5.16
N GLN A 948 24.41 45.82 -4.40
CA GLN A 948 24.72 44.40 -4.26
C GLN A 948 23.81 43.58 -5.18
N LEU A 949 23.86 43.86 -6.48
CA LEU A 949 23.08 43.16 -7.51
C LEU A 949 24.00 42.63 -8.62
N LYS A 950 23.81 41.37 -9.01
CA LYS A 950 24.42 40.76 -10.21
C LYS A 950 23.33 40.27 -11.15
N LEU A 951 23.41 40.66 -12.43
CA LEU A 951 22.39 40.31 -13.42
C LEU A 951 22.72 38.99 -14.12
N PHE A 952 21.78 38.05 -14.11
CA PHE A 952 21.88 36.80 -14.85
C PHE A 952 20.81 36.83 -15.96
N VAL A 953 21.21 37.18 -17.17
CA VAL A 953 20.28 37.49 -18.24
C VAL A 953 20.29 36.40 -19.30
N THR A 954 19.11 35.98 -19.73
CA THR A 954 18.93 35.12 -20.90
C THR A 954 18.14 35.85 -21.97
N CYS A 955 18.37 35.53 -23.24
CA CYS A 955 17.60 36.09 -24.35
C CYS A 955 17.61 35.14 -25.56
N PRO A 956 16.68 35.29 -26.50
CA PRO A 956 16.80 34.71 -27.83
C PRO A 956 18.16 35.05 -28.48
N GLU A 957 18.75 34.10 -29.21
CA GLU A 957 20.07 34.28 -29.86
C GLU A 957 20.12 35.49 -30.80
N ASP A 958 19.02 35.80 -31.50
CA ASP A 958 18.90 36.96 -32.40
C ASP A 958 18.87 38.32 -31.66
N LYS A 959 18.74 38.31 -30.33
CA LYS A 959 18.74 39.50 -29.45
C LYS A 959 20.03 39.68 -28.65
N ALA A 960 20.95 38.72 -28.69
CA ALA A 960 22.15 38.72 -27.84
C ALA A 960 22.98 40.01 -27.95
N SER A 961 23.23 40.51 -29.17
CA SER A 961 24.02 41.73 -29.37
C SER A 961 23.35 43.01 -28.87
N GLU A 962 22.01 43.08 -28.92
CA GLU A 962 21.23 44.21 -28.42
C GLU A 962 21.19 44.22 -26.89
N VAL A 963 20.92 43.04 -26.30
CA VAL A 963 20.88 42.82 -24.85
C VAL A 963 22.25 43.07 -24.20
N GLU A 964 23.34 42.54 -24.78
CA GLU A 964 24.71 42.80 -24.31
C GLU A 964 25.03 44.30 -24.31
N GLY A 965 24.62 45.02 -25.36
CA GLY A 965 24.78 46.47 -25.43
C GLY A 965 24.06 47.22 -24.30
N ILE A 966 22.89 46.75 -23.87
CA ILE A 966 22.14 47.30 -22.72
C ILE A 966 22.85 46.96 -21.41
N LEU A 967 23.29 45.71 -21.23
CA LEU A 967 23.96 45.24 -20.01
C LEU A 967 25.32 45.92 -19.77
N ALA A 968 26.12 46.12 -20.82
CA ALA A 968 27.36 46.88 -20.76
C ALA A 968 27.17 48.34 -20.30
N ARG A 969 25.99 48.94 -20.58
CA ARG A 969 25.61 50.28 -20.09
C ARG A 969 24.88 50.27 -18.74
N SER A 970 24.57 49.09 -18.19
CA SER A 970 23.80 48.97 -16.95
C SER A 970 24.59 49.46 -15.73
N GLY A 971 25.90 49.22 -15.70
CA GLY A 971 26.75 49.46 -14.53
C GLY A 971 26.70 48.35 -13.46
N PHE A 972 25.92 47.28 -13.70
CA PHE A 972 25.92 46.08 -12.85
C PHE A 972 26.85 45.00 -13.41
N GLU A 973 27.43 44.19 -12.52
CA GLU A 973 28.06 42.93 -12.92
C GLU A 973 26.99 42.03 -13.56
N HIS A 974 27.31 41.37 -14.67
CA HIS A 974 26.34 40.56 -15.40
C HIS A 974 26.95 39.32 -16.06
N LEU A 975 26.09 38.34 -16.32
CA LEU A 975 26.32 37.20 -17.18
C LEU A 975 25.17 37.13 -18.18
N LEU A 976 25.48 37.15 -19.48
CA LEU A 976 24.53 36.92 -20.56
C LEU A 976 24.66 35.48 -21.07
N LEU A 977 23.54 34.75 -21.12
CA LEU A 977 23.45 33.44 -21.73
C LEU A 977 22.38 33.47 -22.86
N PRO A 978 22.78 33.58 -24.13
CA PRO A 978 21.88 33.41 -25.26
C PRO A 978 21.28 31.99 -25.28
N THR A 979 20.00 31.89 -25.62
CA THR A 979 19.26 30.62 -25.64
C THR A 979 18.33 30.54 -26.84
N THR A 980 18.10 29.32 -27.32
CA THR A 980 17.00 29.00 -28.25
C THR A 980 15.65 29.51 -27.72
N ASN A 981 14.81 30.03 -28.61
CA ASN A 981 13.46 30.51 -28.25
C ASN A 981 12.49 29.32 -28.04
N ARG A 982 12.58 28.69 -26.87
CA ARG A 982 11.81 27.50 -26.46
C ARG A 982 11.51 27.56 -24.96
N GLY A 983 10.32 27.16 -24.54
CA GLY A 983 9.95 27.06 -23.12
C GLY A 983 9.86 28.42 -22.40
N ARG A 984 9.54 29.49 -23.15
CA ARG A 984 9.35 30.88 -22.67
C ARG A 984 10.49 31.35 -21.76
N ASP A 985 10.17 31.87 -20.57
CA ASP A 985 11.14 32.30 -19.57
C ASP A 985 11.60 31.16 -18.63
N VAL A 986 10.99 29.97 -18.73
CA VAL A 986 11.22 28.85 -17.82
C VAL A 986 12.42 28.00 -18.27
N LEU A 987 12.46 27.54 -19.53
CA LEU A 987 13.60 26.75 -20.01
C LEU A 987 14.91 27.57 -20.04
N PRO A 988 14.94 28.85 -20.45
CA PRO A 988 16.13 29.69 -20.30
C PRO A 988 16.56 29.86 -18.84
N PHE A 989 15.60 29.97 -17.90
CA PHE A 989 15.89 29.98 -16.46
C PHE A 989 16.59 28.68 -16.02
N PHE A 990 16.16 27.51 -16.50
CA PHE A 990 16.86 26.24 -16.24
C PHE A 990 18.28 26.24 -16.80
N LYS A 991 18.50 26.75 -18.01
CA LYS A 991 19.83 26.80 -18.64
C LYS A 991 20.82 27.70 -17.89
N ILE A 992 20.36 28.82 -17.31
CA ILE A 992 21.23 29.74 -16.54
C ILE A 992 21.40 29.34 -15.06
N LEU A 993 20.49 28.54 -14.49
CA LEU A 993 20.49 28.16 -13.07
C LEU A 993 21.81 27.54 -12.56
N PRO A 994 22.52 26.65 -13.29
CA PRO A 994 23.84 26.16 -12.86
C PRO A 994 24.87 27.27 -12.65
N HIS A 995 24.88 28.30 -13.49
CA HIS A 995 25.79 29.45 -13.35
C HIS A 995 25.47 30.29 -12.11
N ILE A 996 24.19 30.36 -11.71
CA ILE A 996 23.74 31.07 -10.52
C ILE A 996 24.13 30.30 -9.26
N LEU A 997 23.92 28.98 -9.25
CA LEU A 997 24.27 28.08 -8.13
C LEU A 997 25.78 28.13 -7.84
N ASN A 998 26.61 28.11 -8.89
CA ASN A 998 28.07 28.26 -8.77
C ASN A 998 28.51 29.67 -8.31
N GLY A 999 27.63 30.66 -8.34
CA GLY A 999 27.90 32.01 -7.81
C GLY A 999 27.73 32.14 -6.28
N HIS A 1000 27.25 31.08 -5.61
CA HIS A 1000 26.98 31.04 -4.17
C HIS A 1000 26.12 32.21 -3.64
N HIS A 1001 25.24 32.76 -4.48
CA HIS A 1001 24.28 33.79 -4.09
C HIS A 1001 23.24 33.21 -3.13
N ARG A 1002 22.97 33.85 -1.98
CA ARG A 1002 21.97 33.32 -1.01
C ARG A 1002 20.55 33.24 -1.59
N ALA A 1003 20.18 34.23 -2.40
CA ALA A 1003 18.84 34.34 -2.99
C ALA A 1003 18.92 34.84 -4.43
N ILE A 1004 17.84 34.58 -5.18
CA ILE A 1004 17.57 35.15 -6.48
C ILE A 1004 16.34 36.07 -6.44
N LEU A 1005 16.28 37.00 -7.39
CA LEU A 1005 15.05 37.63 -7.86
C LEU A 1005 14.84 37.21 -9.32
N LYS A 1006 13.82 36.39 -9.59
CA LYS A 1006 13.45 35.97 -10.94
C LYS A 1006 12.45 36.96 -11.55
N LEU A 1007 12.78 37.49 -12.72
CA LEU A 1007 11.98 38.39 -13.54
C LEU A 1007 11.96 37.89 -14.99
N HIS A 1008 11.02 38.40 -15.78
CA HIS A 1008 11.09 38.32 -17.24
C HIS A 1008 10.49 39.57 -17.88
N THR A 1009 10.85 39.85 -19.13
CA THR A 1009 10.22 40.92 -19.91
C THR A 1009 8.84 40.47 -20.36
N LYS A 1010 7.81 41.30 -20.21
CA LYS A 1010 6.41 41.00 -20.57
C LYS A 1010 5.82 42.15 -21.39
N LYS A 1011 5.10 41.82 -22.47
CA LYS A 1011 4.29 42.76 -23.25
C LYS A 1011 3.01 42.06 -23.68
N SER A 1012 1.87 42.73 -23.55
CA SER A 1012 0.57 42.20 -23.97
C SER A 1012 0.06 42.92 -25.21
N LYS A 1013 0.52 42.48 -26.39
CA LYS A 1013 0.16 43.07 -27.70
C LYS A 1013 -1.33 42.99 -28.08
N HIS A 1014 -2.18 42.42 -27.21
CA HIS A 1014 -3.57 42.09 -27.48
C HIS A 1014 -4.56 42.49 -26.35
N ARG A 1015 -4.11 43.18 -25.28
CA ARG A 1015 -4.95 43.55 -24.12
C ARG A 1015 -4.49 44.85 -23.44
N ASP A 1016 -5.43 45.71 -23.04
CA ASP A 1016 -5.17 47.00 -22.36
C ASP A 1016 -4.74 46.88 -20.88
N ASP A 1017 -4.74 45.67 -20.32
CA ASP A 1017 -4.46 45.39 -18.90
C ASP A 1017 -3.08 44.80 -18.64
N GLY A 1018 -2.40 44.26 -19.66
CA GLY A 1018 -1.22 43.43 -19.45
C GLY A 1018 0.06 44.19 -19.12
N ASP A 1019 0.20 45.44 -19.58
CA ASP A 1019 1.28 46.32 -19.13
C ASP A 1019 1.07 46.73 -17.66
N LYS A 1020 -0.19 46.93 -17.23
CA LYS A 1020 -0.52 47.17 -15.80
C LYS A 1020 -0.14 45.98 -14.93
N TRP A 1021 -0.42 44.75 -15.39
CA TRP A 1021 -0.01 43.53 -14.67
C TRP A 1021 1.52 43.44 -14.51
N ARG A 1022 2.28 43.73 -15.58
CA ARG A 1022 3.75 43.78 -15.50
C ARG A 1022 4.21 44.83 -14.48
N ASP A 1023 3.67 46.04 -14.57
CA ASP A 1023 4.14 47.16 -13.75
C ASP A 1023 3.83 46.94 -12.26
N ASP A 1024 2.69 46.33 -11.94
CA ASP A 1024 2.27 45.87 -10.61
C ASP A 1024 3.21 44.78 -10.05
N LEU A 1025 3.57 43.77 -10.87
CA LEU A 1025 4.59 42.76 -10.50
C LEU A 1025 5.96 43.39 -10.24
N TYR A 1026 6.38 44.35 -11.07
CA TYR A 1026 7.68 45.02 -10.92
C TYR A 1026 7.71 45.93 -9.69
N GLU A 1027 6.62 46.63 -9.36
CA GLU A 1027 6.51 47.45 -8.14
C GLU A 1027 6.59 46.56 -6.89
N LYS A 1028 5.80 45.49 -6.85
CA LYS A 1028 5.77 44.55 -5.72
C LYS A 1028 7.10 43.79 -5.54
N LEU A 1029 7.81 43.44 -6.61
CA LEU A 1029 9.11 42.75 -6.49
C LEU A 1029 10.29 43.71 -6.35
N ILE A 1030 10.54 44.57 -7.34
CA ILE A 1030 11.74 45.43 -7.35
C ILE A 1030 11.70 46.44 -6.20
N GLY A 1031 10.51 46.95 -5.84
CA GLY A 1031 10.32 47.83 -4.68
C GLY A 1031 10.60 47.16 -3.32
N HIS A 1032 10.58 45.83 -3.24
CA HIS A 1032 10.72 45.08 -1.99
C HIS A 1032 12.03 44.30 -1.88
N ILE A 1033 13.01 44.53 -2.76
CA ILE A 1033 14.33 43.85 -2.76
C ILE A 1033 14.98 43.81 -1.37
N SER A 1034 15.08 44.96 -0.69
CA SER A 1034 15.72 45.03 0.63
C SER A 1034 14.94 44.28 1.71
N ALA A 1035 13.61 44.31 1.66
CA ALA A 1035 12.75 43.58 2.58
C ALA A 1035 12.83 42.06 2.36
N ALA A 1036 12.89 41.61 1.10
CA ALA A 1036 13.08 40.21 0.75
C ALA A 1036 14.47 39.70 1.16
N GLN A 1037 15.54 40.46 0.89
CA GLN A 1037 16.90 40.13 1.35
C GLN A 1037 16.98 40.04 2.88
N GLN A 1038 16.29 40.91 3.61
CA GLN A 1038 16.23 40.85 5.07
C GLN A 1038 15.41 39.65 5.56
N ALA A 1039 14.24 39.38 4.98
CA ALA A 1039 13.43 38.21 5.32
C ALA A 1039 14.21 36.89 5.14
N PHE A 1040 14.98 36.73 4.05
CA PHE A 1040 15.83 35.56 3.86
C PHE A 1040 17.03 35.47 4.83
N LYS A 1041 17.39 36.55 5.52
CA LYS A 1041 18.38 36.55 6.62
C LYS A 1041 17.74 36.21 7.96
N GLU A 1042 16.49 36.60 8.18
CA GLU A 1042 15.79 36.48 9.47
C GLU A 1042 15.02 35.15 9.64
N ASP A 1043 14.24 34.71 8.65
CA ASP A 1043 13.48 33.46 8.70
C ASP A 1043 13.90 32.52 7.56
N SER A 1044 14.42 31.37 7.98
CA SER A 1044 14.98 30.34 7.14
C SER A 1044 13.97 29.39 6.52
N GLU A 1045 12.80 29.27 7.14
CA GLU A 1045 11.72 28.47 6.62
C GLU A 1045 11.16 29.11 5.35
N ILE A 1046 11.36 30.42 5.13
CA ILE A 1046 10.99 31.09 3.87
C ILE A 1046 11.86 30.54 2.74
N GLY A 1047 11.28 29.75 1.83
CA GLY A 1047 11.94 29.31 0.60
C GLY A 1047 11.72 30.27 -0.58
N MET A 1048 10.58 30.94 -0.60
CA MET A 1048 10.12 31.76 -1.73
C MET A 1048 9.24 32.93 -1.27
N ILE A 1049 9.38 34.08 -1.93
CA ILE A 1049 8.55 35.28 -1.69
C ILE A 1049 7.92 35.70 -3.02
N GLY A 1050 6.58 35.63 -3.10
CA GLY A 1050 5.80 36.05 -4.27
C GLY A 1050 5.27 37.47 -4.14
N PRO A 1051 4.90 38.14 -5.24
CA PRO A 1051 4.31 39.48 -5.19
C PRO A 1051 2.87 39.41 -4.64
N ALA A 1052 2.55 40.30 -3.70
CA ALA A 1052 1.25 40.32 -3.03
C ALA A 1052 0.08 40.43 -4.01
N GLY A 1053 -0.95 39.60 -3.81
CA GLY A 1053 -2.11 39.49 -4.70
C GLY A 1053 -1.90 38.68 -5.98
N HIS A 1054 -0.71 38.11 -6.22
CA HIS A 1054 -0.45 37.19 -7.35
C HIS A 1054 -0.15 35.74 -6.90
N ILE A 1055 -0.30 35.46 -5.61
CA ILE A 1055 -0.29 34.10 -5.07
C ILE A 1055 -1.74 33.58 -5.15
N LEU A 1056 -1.96 32.55 -5.96
CA LEU A 1056 -3.28 31.99 -6.30
C LEU A 1056 -3.40 30.55 -5.80
N PRO A 1057 -4.60 30.08 -5.42
CA PRO A 1057 -4.81 28.67 -5.06
C PRO A 1057 -4.72 27.76 -6.29
N MET A 1058 -4.11 26.56 -6.14
CA MET A 1058 -3.95 25.60 -7.24
C MET A 1058 -5.30 25.05 -7.74
N ASP A 1059 -6.24 24.83 -6.81
CA ASP A 1059 -7.57 24.27 -7.05
C ASP A 1059 -8.42 25.01 -8.10
N SER A 1060 -8.20 26.31 -8.28
CA SER A 1060 -9.07 27.22 -9.05
C SER A 1060 -8.48 27.68 -10.39
N TYR A 1061 -7.21 27.36 -10.65
CA TYR A 1061 -6.44 27.91 -11.78
C TYR A 1061 -5.50 26.86 -12.40
N TRP A 1062 -5.96 25.62 -12.55
CA TRP A 1062 -5.13 24.56 -13.11
C TRP A 1062 -5.00 24.64 -14.64
N GLY A 1063 -6.09 24.97 -15.34
CA GLY A 1063 -6.15 24.87 -16.80
C GLY A 1063 -5.90 23.44 -17.28
N SER A 1064 -5.29 23.26 -18.46
CA SER A 1064 -4.99 21.93 -19.01
C SER A 1064 -3.74 21.24 -18.42
N ASN A 1065 -3.15 21.80 -17.36
CA ASN A 1065 -1.83 21.39 -16.86
C ASN A 1065 -1.85 20.22 -15.84
N GLU A 1066 -3.02 19.68 -15.48
CA GLU A 1066 -3.21 18.69 -14.39
C GLU A 1066 -2.25 17.50 -14.47
N LYS A 1067 -2.30 16.75 -15.57
CA LYS A 1067 -1.49 15.55 -15.78
C LYS A 1067 0.01 15.81 -15.59
N ASN A 1068 0.52 16.94 -16.08
CA ASN A 1068 1.94 17.29 -16.00
C ASN A 1068 2.33 17.76 -14.60
N VAL A 1069 1.51 18.58 -13.93
CA VAL A 1069 1.76 19.01 -12.56
C VAL A 1069 1.74 17.83 -11.59
N LEU A 1070 0.74 16.94 -11.68
CA LEU A 1070 0.66 15.75 -10.82
C LEU A 1070 1.85 14.81 -11.03
N LYS A 1071 2.26 14.57 -12.29
CA LYS A 1071 3.46 13.77 -12.61
C LYS A 1071 4.74 14.36 -12.02
N LEU A 1072 4.90 15.69 -12.08
CA LEU A 1072 6.08 16.37 -11.55
C LEU A 1072 6.05 16.49 -10.00
N ALA A 1073 4.87 16.65 -9.41
CA ALA A 1073 4.67 16.67 -7.96
C ALA A 1073 4.93 15.29 -7.33
N ALA A 1074 4.49 14.21 -7.99
CA ALA A 1074 4.74 12.85 -7.54
C ALA A 1074 6.24 12.48 -7.60
N ARG A 1075 6.99 13.00 -8.59
CA ARG A 1075 8.48 12.95 -8.60
C ARG A 1075 9.14 13.68 -7.41
N LEU A 1076 8.45 14.66 -6.81
CA LEU A 1076 8.88 15.34 -5.57
C LEU A 1076 8.34 14.64 -4.30
N GLY A 1077 7.66 13.50 -4.44
CA GLY A 1077 7.02 12.77 -3.34
C GLY A 1077 5.78 13.47 -2.77
N ILE A 1078 5.12 14.34 -3.55
CA ILE A 1078 3.91 15.07 -3.16
C ILE A 1078 2.69 14.42 -3.85
N GLY A 1079 1.71 13.99 -3.05
CA GLY A 1079 0.50 13.33 -3.53
C GLY A 1079 -0.54 14.32 -4.07
N GLN A 1080 -1.45 13.84 -4.93
CA GLN A 1080 -2.47 14.67 -5.59
C GLN A 1080 -3.29 15.53 -4.62
N GLU A 1081 -3.77 14.99 -3.50
CA GLU A 1081 -4.52 15.73 -2.48
C GLU A 1081 -3.72 16.95 -1.95
N GLN A 1082 -2.43 16.76 -1.67
CA GLN A 1082 -1.53 17.82 -1.20
C GLN A 1082 -1.27 18.89 -2.26
N VAL A 1083 -1.37 18.55 -3.55
CA VAL A 1083 -1.19 19.55 -4.63
C VAL A 1083 -2.38 20.51 -4.70
N PHE A 1084 -3.61 20.05 -4.46
CA PHE A 1084 -4.80 20.90 -4.45
C PHE A 1084 -4.74 21.98 -3.35
N ASP A 1085 -4.21 21.64 -2.17
CA ASP A 1085 -4.11 22.54 -1.02
C ASP A 1085 -3.01 23.62 -1.13
N LEU A 1086 -2.13 23.54 -2.13
CA LEU A 1086 -1.00 24.44 -2.29
C LEU A 1086 -1.34 25.69 -3.14
N PRO A 1087 -0.62 26.81 -2.96
CA PRO A 1087 -0.71 27.96 -3.84
C PRO A 1087 0.30 27.89 -5.00
N PHE A 1088 0.16 28.78 -5.99
CA PHE A 1088 1.22 29.11 -6.95
C PHE A 1088 1.33 30.60 -7.26
N ILE A 1089 2.46 31.00 -7.84
CA ILE A 1089 2.79 32.40 -8.13
C ILE A 1089 2.52 32.68 -9.61
N ALA A 1090 1.46 33.43 -9.88
CA ALA A 1090 1.05 33.74 -11.25
C ALA A 1090 1.98 34.78 -11.91
N GLY A 1091 2.49 34.44 -13.08
CA GLY A 1091 3.43 35.25 -13.87
C GLY A 1091 4.89 34.86 -13.68
N THR A 1092 5.20 33.79 -12.95
CA THR A 1092 6.55 33.20 -12.80
C THR A 1092 7.65 34.23 -12.42
N MET A 1093 7.31 35.24 -11.62
CA MET A 1093 8.25 36.21 -11.05
C MET A 1093 8.17 36.20 -9.52
N PHE A 1094 9.31 36.07 -8.85
CA PHE A 1094 9.39 35.86 -7.40
C PHE A 1094 10.83 36.04 -6.90
N PHE A 1095 11.01 36.15 -5.58
CA PHE A 1095 12.28 35.85 -4.94
C PHE A 1095 12.33 34.40 -4.45
N CYS A 1096 13.51 33.78 -4.44
CA CYS A 1096 13.70 32.42 -3.93
C CYS A 1096 15.09 32.24 -3.33
N ARG A 1097 15.25 31.35 -2.33
CA ARG A 1097 16.58 30.88 -1.92
C ARG A 1097 17.24 30.14 -3.07
N THR A 1098 18.48 30.46 -3.40
CA THR A 1098 19.12 29.90 -4.61
C THR A 1098 19.26 28.38 -4.54
N ILE A 1099 19.71 27.87 -3.40
CA ILE A 1099 19.97 26.44 -3.18
C ILE A 1099 18.69 25.59 -3.13
N SER A 1100 17.52 26.15 -2.77
CA SER A 1100 16.25 25.39 -2.79
C SER A 1100 15.74 25.09 -4.20
N LEU A 1101 16.34 25.70 -5.23
CA LEU A 1101 16.07 25.40 -6.64
C LEU A 1101 16.90 24.22 -7.18
N LEU A 1102 17.91 23.72 -6.44
CA LEU A 1102 18.77 22.64 -6.93
C LEU A 1102 18.03 21.33 -7.30
N PRO A 1103 16.90 20.93 -6.68
CA PRO A 1103 16.15 19.77 -7.15
C PRO A 1103 15.47 20.01 -8.50
N LEU A 1104 15.13 21.26 -8.82
CA LEU A 1104 14.48 21.64 -10.08
C LEU A 1104 15.33 21.30 -11.31
N CYS A 1105 16.66 21.45 -11.22
CA CYS A 1105 17.61 21.11 -12.28
C CYS A 1105 17.49 19.67 -12.79
N LYS A 1106 16.87 18.76 -12.01
CA LYS A 1106 16.57 17.40 -12.43
C LYS A 1106 15.08 17.11 -12.62
N LEU A 1107 14.16 18.04 -12.33
CA LEU A 1107 12.72 17.73 -12.44
C LEU A 1107 12.21 17.78 -13.88
N ALA A 1108 12.90 18.53 -14.75
CA ALA A 1108 12.67 18.56 -16.19
C ALA A 1108 13.97 18.60 -17.00
N THR A 1109 13.90 18.18 -18.26
CA THR A 1109 14.94 18.35 -19.29
C THR A 1109 14.45 19.30 -20.39
N GLU A 1110 15.33 19.74 -21.28
CA GLU A 1110 14.93 20.55 -22.45
C GLU A 1110 13.90 19.85 -23.35
N ASP A 1111 13.97 18.52 -23.43
CA ASP A 1111 13.03 17.70 -24.24
C ASP A 1111 11.62 17.65 -23.66
N ASP A 1112 11.44 17.89 -22.36
CA ASP A 1112 10.12 17.99 -21.73
C ASP A 1112 9.34 19.25 -22.22
N PHE A 1113 9.98 20.26 -22.83
CA PHE A 1113 9.35 21.51 -23.29
C PHE A 1113 8.94 21.49 -24.77
N GLU A 1114 7.74 21.98 -25.08
CA GLU A 1114 7.23 22.08 -26.45
C GLU A 1114 7.97 23.15 -27.29
N LEU A 1115 7.90 23.04 -28.62
CA LEU A 1115 8.32 24.10 -29.53
C LEU A 1115 7.31 25.26 -29.49
N GLU A 1116 7.78 26.51 -29.54
CA GLU A 1116 6.91 27.69 -29.53
C GLU A 1116 6.11 27.80 -30.84
N ALA A 1117 4.79 27.68 -30.73
CA ALA A 1117 3.83 27.75 -31.83
C ALA A 1117 2.66 28.71 -31.55
N GLY A 1118 2.80 29.59 -30.55
CA GLY A 1118 1.76 30.55 -30.14
C GLY A 1118 0.71 29.98 -29.18
N GLN A 1119 1.02 28.87 -28.49
CA GLN A 1119 0.18 28.29 -27.45
C GLN A 1119 -0.14 29.30 -26.35
N THR A 1120 -1.32 29.23 -25.75
CA THR A 1120 -1.77 30.17 -24.69
C THR A 1120 -1.73 29.57 -23.29
N ASP A 1121 -2.02 28.28 -23.13
CA ASP A 1121 -1.96 27.49 -21.89
C ASP A 1121 -1.53 26.03 -22.22
N GLY A 1122 -1.36 25.18 -21.21
CA GLY A 1122 -1.16 23.72 -21.36
C GLY A 1122 0.26 23.25 -21.62
N THR A 1123 1.16 24.16 -21.98
CA THR A 1123 2.58 23.83 -22.20
C THR A 1123 3.29 23.46 -20.90
N PHE A 1124 4.32 22.63 -21.00
CA PHE A 1124 5.14 22.17 -19.89
C PHE A 1124 5.73 23.32 -19.03
N ALA A 1125 6.01 24.49 -19.64
CA ALA A 1125 6.42 25.69 -18.92
C ALA A 1125 5.38 26.15 -17.86
N HIS A 1126 4.08 26.06 -18.16
CA HIS A 1126 3.01 26.38 -17.20
C HIS A 1126 2.86 25.31 -16.12
N ALA A 1127 3.19 24.04 -16.41
CA ALA A 1127 3.28 23.01 -15.37
C ALA A 1127 4.42 23.34 -14.39
N ILE A 1128 5.57 23.78 -14.89
CA ILE A 1128 6.72 24.18 -14.05
C ILE A 1128 6.44 25.45 -13.22
N GLU A 1129 5.68 26.41 -13.73
CA GLU A 1129 5.23 27.59 -12.94
C GLU A 1129 4.53 27.17 -11.63
N ARG A 1130 3.72 26.11 -11.68
CA ARG A 1130 3.01 25.53 -10.53
C ARG A 1130 3.91 24.67 -9.63
N ILE A 1131 5.03 24.16 -10.17
CA ILE A 1131 5.98 23.31 -9.44
C ILE A 1131 6.91 24.08 -8.51
N PHE A 1132 7.24 25.34 -8.80
CA PHE A 1132 8.09 26.15 -7.92
C PHE A 1132 7.59 26.16 -6.44
N PRO A 1133 6.30 26.40 -6.15
CA PRO A 1133 5.69 26.21 -4.83
C PRO A 1133 5.79 24.78 -4.27
N ILE A 1134 5.46 23.78 -5.09
CA ILE A 1134 5.42 22.37 -4.71
C ILE A 1134 6.82 21.89 -4.30
N LEU A 1135 7.86 22.41 -4.96
CA LEU A 1135 9.26 22.22 -4.60
C LEU A 1135 9.62 22.86 -3.24
N MET A 1136 9.12 24.06 -2.94
CA MET A 1136 9.33 24.64 -1.60
C MET A 1136 8.67 23.75 -0.54
N HIS A 1137 7.42 23.32 -0.77
CA HIS A 1137 6.73 22.39 0.12
C HIS A 1137 7.46 21.02 0.24
N SER A 1138 8.03 20.50 -0.85
CA SER A 1138 8.84 19.27 -0.83
C SER A 1138 10.15 19.43 -0.04
N LEU A 1139 10.60 20.65 0.23
CA LEU A 1139 11.72 20.95 1.13
C LEU A 1139 11.26 21.34 2.56
N LYS A 1140 9.95 21.27 2.86
CA LYS A 1140 9.30 21.87 4.05
C LYS A 1140 9.69 23.34 4.24
N LEU A 1141 9.75 24.10 3.14
CA LEU A 1141 9.91 25.55 3.12
C LEU A 1141 8.54 26.20 2.89
N THR A 1142 8.33 27.31 3.59
CA THR A 1142 7.16 28.18 3.48
C THR A 1142 7.28 29.14 2.29
N ILE A 1143 6.11 29.63 1.88
CA ILE A 1143 5.94 30.67 0.87
C ILE A 1143 5.29 31.87 1.57
N MET A 1144 5.72 33.06 1.20
CA MET A 1144 5.26 34.32 1.78
C MET A 1144 4.98 35.31 0.64
N ASP A 1145 4.16 36.33 0.89
CA ASP A 1145 4.04 37.47 -0.02
C ASP A 1145 4.96 38.65 0.35
N THR A 1146 5.05 39.64 -0.54
CA THR A 1146 5.80 40.89 -0.32
C THR A 1146 5.21 41.79 0.77
N GLU A 1147 4.05 41.45 1.34
CA GLU A 1147 3.41 42.11 2.49
C GLU A 1147 3.63 41.33 3.82
N HIS A 1148 4.54 40.34 3.81
CA HIS A 1148 4.90 39.49 4.95
C HIS A 1148 3.78 38.58 5.49
N LYS A 1149 2.80 38.22 4.66
CA LYS A 1149 1.77 37.23 5.03
C LYS A 1149 2.27 35.82 4.71
N LYS A 1150 2.43 34.96 5.72
CA LYS A 1150 2.62 33.50 5.51
C LYS A 1150 1.33 32.96 4.88
N THR A 1151 1.45 32.33 3.71
CA THR A 1151 0.27 31.87 2.95
C THR A 1151 -0.15 30.47 3.37
N GLU A 1152 -0.87 30.37 4.48
CA GLU A 1152 -1.65 29.17 4.83
C GLU A 1152 -3.06 29.31 4.27
N HIS A 1153 -3.45 28.40 3.37
CA HIS A 1153 -4.78 28.27 2.75
C HIS A 1153 -5.47 29.57 2.28
N THR A 1154 -4.97 30.15 1.19
CA THR A 1154 -5.65 31.27 0.52
C THR A 1154 -6.84 30.82 -0.34
N HIS A 1155 -7.94 30.39 0.28
CA HIS A 1155 -9.25 30.35 -0.37
C HIS A 1155 -9.78 31.79 -0.58
N SER A 1156 -9.12 32.52 -1.49
CA SER A 1156 -9.57 33.82 -1.95
C SER A 1156 -10.85 33.65 -2.78
N SER A 1157 -11.96 34.17 -2.26
CA SER A 1157 -13.26 34.19 -2.94
C SER A 1157 -13.33 35.20 -4.10
N GLY A 1158 -12.30 36.02 -4.31
CA GLY A 1158 -12.24 37.02 -5.38
C GLY A 1158 -11.89 36.43 -6.76
N GLU A 1159 -12.33 37.11 -7.81
CA GLU A 1159 -11.79 36.92 -9.16
C GLU A 1159 -10.40 37.56 -9.24
N TYR A 1160 -9.41 36.83 -9.78
CA TYR A 1160 -8.10 37.40 -10.06
C TYR A 1160 -8.15 38.26 -11.33
N ALA A 1161 -7.77 39.53 -11.22
CA ALA A 1161 -7.98 40.52 -12.29
C ALA A 1161 -7.32 40.18 -13.64
N TYR A 1162 -6.31 39.30 -13.65
CA TYR A 1162 -5.48 39.03 -14.83
C TYR A 1162 -5.69 37.64 -15.46
N ALA A 1163 -6.34 36.70 -14.76
CA ALA A 1163 -6.67 35.37 -15.30
C ALA A 1163 -8.05 34.90 -14.79
N ARG A 1164 -8.80 34.21 -15.65
CA ARG A 1164 -10.10 33.61 -15.28
C ARG A 1164 -9.86 32.31 -14.50
N LYS A 1165 -10.78 31.98 -13.59
CA LYS A 1165 -10.87 30.62 -13.05
C LYS A 1165 -11.13 29.64 -14.20
N GLY A 1166 -10.43 28.52 -14.19
CA GLY A 1166 -10.39 27.55 -15.29
C GLY A 1166 -10.96 26.20 -14.87
#